data_AF-A0A3M2KUK0-F1
#
_entry.id   AF-A0A3M2KUK0-F1
#
_cell.length_a   1.000
_cell.length_b   1.000
_cell.length_c   1.000
_cell.angle_alpha   90.00
_cell.angle_beta   90.00
_cell.angle_gamma   90.00
#
_symmetry.space_group_name_H-M   'P 1'
#
loop_
_entity.id
_entity.type
_entity.pdbx_description
1 polymer ?
#
loop_
_entity_poly.entity_id
_entity_poly.type
_entity_poly.pdbx_seq_one_letter_code
_entity_poly.pdbx_strand_id
1 'polypeptide(L)'
;MKKVTLFPLAAILLVTILQAQHTPRNITLPYGGEKAAAFLNHAETGGNGPVITEMALSNELYITTAAEYLKAQQDPGGGFPWTAGGGIFPNTQGTTARGMLLAYEVTHNPDYLNSAILNGNYLVPVYPSTYSDGDPRFDTHTPLFLEQLSIYTGDPQYADFLQTWFWDKLSSGTYGENNNLDATGFGNLVVTVRTAQGIPQLSPWDLSATVIAAHIAGETAIRDALMAQLLAGLEATTGPSTWDVLGLAGAIWASGVTGIDLDPTTGMHAAANSTADLVNTLLGWTLAGNPGAWLWRSDVDNTDPTNGDLQTTAFAVMALHAYDPITYKDRIAAGVAFIKSLEQNTGELLAYPGAPSGAVGGVEAHAEALTAICTVAPSETFVDDDWAGSSLGAVVGGDKIFGYNGFSTVEGGIDNVANSTVHLMAGTYPVTALHITKPVTIEGEDPNTVFIEPGAGNVGYYIDADDVTLMNMTIQGASQAVRFEMPGDTIRNTAFNGVRFLNNSSRGIEIHNLTTVSNLQVINCFFDNPNVGIRLASSGVGLDITITGSTFQNHQLGFYEANDFSTGFVDGLHVTGCTFRNNSFAGVYGEEIRNALIEDNLFENNAWGFYLFKAYTTAGVPAGNITVRNNQFLNSQTAAIEIWAGGFVGSQLAFLGLPVTIENNTIDVDVGNLQGNWSQIDIRLKSGFTHAPVNITGNEVNLTGSFTGAATAAHAVKLRGSLTNVSITHNTLNGGGVGDAGGVPPTSGIYFVTNDGFWGTGQSGDLITITENSISGFQVGVGLFDNIAGDFGSLPAGVTVNLNHNCLFDNGIAGVKNGPLASATVDATANWWGSATGPTHPGNPGGTGDVIEGNVTFVPFSTVPLAACPEPDNTVLLATNSIKLRHDTEVFSGNVIVNNDAGANPTLEPGFELYLGDAVTTSATTEVKANRIFLNKRVVVQGNVYYNVLDNSLGGVVNGTLNTPLSLPVVAALPAFHTGTPGTADVNVPAHATQTLAAGDYRDIVVGDSAVLTMTGGVYNIRNLTLGKRAEIRFDDAGEIRISERLNADFRSRISASAGASISSRDIILYVAGTNGGGGGVNDTPRAANFEKGALLFANLYAPNGTVKLGQKAKLVGAIIARDIDCAKRVKIHLESAWMQHEFVSGLPKLSGTTPQVPGDVGREQLATAYTLEPNFPNPFNPSTYIRFLLPRPSEVQLRIYNVRGQLIRTLIAERYPEGSHTVIWDGRDDAGQPVASGVYFYSLIARDLANPGNTFRQTRRMMLVR
;
A
#
# COMPACT_ATOMS: atom_id res chain seq x y z
N MET A 1 2.93 -42.59 37.99
CA MET A 1 3.86 -43.59 38.56
C MET A 1 4.62 -44.26 37.41
N LYS A 2 5.88 -44.70 37.62
CA LYS A 2 6.65 -45.74 36.85
C LYS A 2 6.49 -45.77 35.31
N LYS A 3 7.49 -45.62 34.44
CA LYS A 3 8.99 -45.59 34.49
C LYS A 3 9.46 -44.86 33.20
N VAL A 4 10.58 -44.10 33.07
CA VAL A 4 12.02 -44.35 33.39
C VAL A 4 12.63 -45.41 32.45
N THR A 5 13.61 -45.18 31.56
CA THR A 5 14.55 -44.05 31.26
C THR A 5 15.04 -44.19 29.77
N LEU A 6 16.06 -43.54 29.16
CA LEU A 6 17.24 -42.73 29.54
C LEU A 6 17.68 -41.79 28.35
N PHE A 7 18.90 -41.25 28.42
CA PHE A 7 19.70 -40.53 27.40
C PHE A 7 21.15 -41.16 27.47
N PRO A 8 22.36 -40.53 27.33
CA PRO A 8 22.79 -39.19 26.85
C PRO A 8 24.07 -39.12 25.95
N LEU A 9 24.37 -37.93 25.37
CA LEU A 9 25.72 -37.36 25.09
C LEU A 9 26.65 -38.09 24.06
N ALA A 10 27.73 -37.53 23.48
CA ALA A 10 28.45 -36.22 23.40
C ALA A 10 29.41 -36.30 22.15
N ALA A 11 30.28 -35.37 21.72
CA ALA A 11 30.49 -33.92 21.70
C ALA A 11 31.97 -33.63 21.29
N ILE A 12 32.23 -32.68 20.37
CA ILE A 12 33.42 -31.77 20.29
C ILE A 12 34.81 -32.25 19.73
N LEU A 13 35.49 -31.32 18.99
CA LEU A 13 36.89 -31.29 18.44
C LEU A 13 37.22 -32.28 17.28
N LEU A 14 38.14 -32.00 16.33
CA LEU A 14 39.43 -31.28 16.37
C LEU A 14 39.74 -30.44 15.08
N VAL A 15 40.87 -29.71 15.09
CA VAL A 15 41.34 -28.72 14.09
C VAL A 15 42.43 -29.27 13.13
N THR A 16 42.33 -28.86 11.85
CA THR A 16 43.33 -28.68 10.76
C THR A 16 44.69 -29.41 10.80
N ILE A 17 45.03 -30.17 9.72
CA ILE A 17 46.20 -29.92 8.82
C ILE A 17 46.23 -30.89 7.61
N LEU A 18 46.81 -30.37 6.50
CA LEU A 18 47.02 -30.89 5.14
C LEU A 18 47.15 -32.42 4.91
N GLN A 19 46.68 -32.87 3.73
CA GLN A 19 47.59 -33.29 2.63
C GLN A 19 46.94 -33.28 1.22
N ALA A 20 47.74 -32.92 0.21
CA ALA A 20 47.61 -33.07 -1.26
C ALA A 20 46.19 -33.03 -1.89
N GLN A 21 45.83 -32.02 -2.70
CA GLN A 21 46.28 -31.82 -4.11
C GLN A 21 46.31 -33.11 -4.97
N HIS A 22 45.33 -33.27 -5.87
CA HIS A 22 45.53 -33.19 -7.33
C HIS A 22 44.23 -33.44 -8.11
N THR A 23 43.88 -32.52 -9.01
CA THR A 23 43.02 -32.76 -10.19
C THR A 23 43.81 -33.58 -11.23
N PRO A 24 43.16 -34.46 -12.05
CA PRO A 24 42.23 -34.03 -13.10
C PRO A 24 40.98 -34.91 -13.32
N ARG A 25 40.10 -34.46 -14.23
CA ARG A 25 38.91 -35.21 -14.72
C ARG A 25 39.31 -36.26 -15.76
N ASN A 26 38.67 -37.44 -15.79
CA ASN A 26 37.67 -37.81 -16.83
C ASN A 26 37.34 -39.33 -16.90
N ILE A 27 36.03 -39.64 -16.99
CA ILE A 27 35.37 -40.60 -17.94
C ILE A 27 36.03 -42.01 -18.04
N THR A 28 35.40 -43.13 -17.65
CA THR A 28 34.09 -43.66 -18.12
C THR A 28 33.57 -44.78 -17.19
N LEU A 29 32.27 -45.09 -17.21
CA LEU A 29 31.73 -46.41 -16.78
C LEU A 29 30.80 -47.02 -17.85
N PRO A 30 31.23 -48.10 -18.55
CA PRO A 30 30.35 -48.96 -19.33
C PRO A 30 30.39 -50.43 -18.88
N TYR A 31 29.22 -51.02 -18.59
CA TYR A 31 29.04 -52.48 -18.59
C TYR A 31 28.68 -52.94 -20.00
N GLY A 32 29.41 -53.85 -20.67
CA GLY A 32 30.72 -54.40 -20.33
C GLY A 32 31.24 -55.31 -21.45
N GLY A 33 32.56 -55.33 -21.68
CA GLY A 33 33.21 -56.15 -22.71
C GLY A 33 34.73 -56.02 -22.62
N GLU A 34 35.44 -57.14 -22.45
CA GLU A 34 36.79 -57.15 -21.89
C GLU A 34 37.93 -56.92 -22.91
N LYS A 35 38.83 -55.97 -22.59
CA LYS A 35 40.31 -55.92 -22.76
C LYS A 35 40.75 -54.45 -22.78
N ALA A 36 41.53 -53.88 -21.86
CA ALA A 36 42.77 -54.28 -21.18
C ALA A 36 44.05 -54.07 -22.03
N ALA A 37 45.03 -53.38 -21.43
CA ALA A 37 46.26 -52.78 -22.00
C ALA A 37 46.01 -51.60 -22.98
N ALA A 38 46.63 -50.41 -22.94
CA ALA A 38 47.81 -49.80 -22.29
C ALA A 38 48.97 -49.46 -23.26
N PHE A 39 49.83 -48.52 -22.82
CA PHE A 39 51.02 -47.94 -23.45
C PHE A 39 50.83 -46.86 -24.55
N LEU A 40 51.45 -45.70 -24.26
CA LEU A 40 52.32 -44.86 -25.09
C LEU A 40 52.11 -44.88 -26.62
N ASN A 41 52.06 -43.74 -27.33
CA ASN A 41 53.15 -42.77 -27.29
C ASN A 41 52.83 -41.33 -27.77
N HIS A 42 53.86 -40.49 -27.65
CA HIS A 42 54.03 -39.07 -27.98
C HIS A 42 53.83 -38.65 -29.47
N ALA A 43 53.90 -37.33 -29.71
CA ALA A 43 54.10 -36.61 -30.99
C ALA A 43 52.86 -36.41 -31.92
N GLU A 44 52.68 -35.29 -32.64
CA GLU A 44 53.31 -33.95 -32.60
C GLU A 44 52.49 -32.92 -33.42
N THR A 45 52.51 -31.62 -33.06
CA THR A 45 51.97 -30.45 -33.80
C THR A 45 50.46 -30.44 -34.14
N GLY A 46 49.76 -29.31 -34.24
CA GLY A 46 50.11 -27.90 -33.96
C GLY A 46 49.26 -26.93 -34.81
N GLY A 47 48.61 -25.93 -34.19
CA GLY A 47 47.83 -24.88 -34.87
C GLY A 47 46.33 -24.88 -34.51
N ASN A 48 45.77 -23.69 -34.27
CA ASN A 48 44.37 -23.49 -33.83
C ASN A 48 43.43 -23.09 -34.97
N GLY A 49 42.13 -23.44 -34.84
CA GLY A 49 41.04 -22.95 -35.68
C GLY A 49 39.84 -23.92 -35.73
N PRO A 50 38.69 -23.55 -35.14
CA PRO A 50 37.49 -23.19 -35.92
C PRO A 50 36.93 -21.82 -35.46
N VAL A 51 36.46 -20.91 -36.32
CA VAL A 51 35.29 -20.96 -37.24
C VAL A 51 33.95 -20.86 -36.50
N ILE A 52 33.19 -19.81 -36.83
CA ILE A 52 31.95 -19.34 -36.18
C ILE A 52 30.71 -19.73 -37.00
N THR A 53 29.63 -20.18 -36.34
CA THR A 53 28.18 -19.96 -36.63
C THR A 53 27.37 -20.81 -35.62
N GLU A 54 26.57 -20.23 -34.71
CA GLU A 54 25.13 -19.87 -34.85
C GLU A 54 24.14 -21.06 -34.74
N MET A 55 22.95 -20.96 -34.11
CA MET A 55 22.35 -19.96 -33.21
C MET A 55 21.10 -20.57 -32.50
N ALA A 56 20.77 -20.14 -31.26
CA ALA A 56 19.45 -20.18 -30.57
C ALA A 56 19.66 -20.25 -29.02
N LEU A 57 19.56 -19.16 -28.25
CA LEU A 57 18.36 -18.39 -27.83
C LEU A 57 17.76 -18.83 -26.48
N SER A 58 18.11 -18.08 -25.43
CA SER A 58 17.30 -17.90 -24.20
C SER A 58 17.58 -16.49 -23.67
N ASN A 59 16.55 -15.69 -23.45
CA ASN A 59 16.69 -14.23 -23.27
C ASN A 59 17.00 -13.83 -21.82
N GLU A 60 18.18 -13.25 -21.60
CA GLU A 60 18.47 -12.19 -20.64
C GLU A 60 19.73 -11.48 -21.17
N LEU A 61 19.57 -10.26 -21.71
CA LEU A 61 20.64 -9.48 -22.34
C LEU A 61 20.28 -7.98 -22.28
N TYR A 62 21.30 -7.13 -22.36
CA TYR A 62 21.30 -5.73 -21.91
C TYR A 62 21.13 -5.63 -20.38
N ILE A 63 22.08 -5.09 -19.60
CA ILE A 63 23.21 -4.22 -19.95
C ILE A 63 24.55 -4.89 -19.59
N THR A 64 25.41 -5.10 -20.60
CA THR A 64 26.85 -5.27 -20.41
C THR A 64 27.50 -3.89 -20.36
N THR A 65 28.37 -3.63 -19.39
CA THR A 65 28.97 -2.28 -19.22
C THR A 65 30.30 -2.15 -19.95
N ALA A 66 30.67 -0.93 -20.35
CA ALA A 66 32.01 -0.63 -20.90
C ALA A 66 33.17 -0.99 -19.94
N ALA A 67 32.87 -1.20 -18.66
CA ALA A 67 33.79 -1.75 -17.68
C ALA A 67 34.16 -3.23 -17.97
N GLU A 68 33.20 -4.05 -18.42
CA GLU A 68 33.48 -5.42 -18.91
C GLU A 68 34.32 -5.41 -20.19
N TYR A 69 34.16 -4.41 -21.04
CA TYR A 69 35.02 -4.20 -22.22
C TYR A 69 36.47 -3.86 -21.80
N LEU A 70 36.68 -2.95 -20.83
CA LEU A 70 38.03 -2.76 -20.26
C LEU A 70 38.63 -4.05 -19.71
N LYS A 71 37.83 -4.83 -18.97
CA LYS A 71 38.25 -6.14 -18.44
C LYS A 71 38.58 -7.15 -19.55
N ALA A 72 38.00 -7.02 -20.74
CA ALA A 72 38.31 -7.84 -21.92
C ALA A 72 39.55 -7.37 -22.71
N GLN A 73 39.95 -6.10 -22.58
CA GLN A 73 41.20 -5.56 -23.15
C GLN A 73 42.42 -5.76 -22.22
N GLN A 74 42.19 -6.30 -21.02
CA GLN A 74 43.23 -6.62 -20.04
C GLN A 74 44.03 -7.87 -20.46
N ASP A 75 45.36 -7.81 -20.36
CA ASP A 75 46.24 -8.94 -20.63
C ASP A 75 46.26 -9.97 -19.49
N PRO A 76 46.77 -11.21 -19.72
CA PRO A 76 46.77 -12.26 -18.70
C PRO A 76 47.65 -11.99 -17.47
N GLY A 77 48.42 -10.90 -17.43
CA GLY A 77 49.16 -10.43 -16.27
C GLY A 77 48.43 -9.34 -15.46
N GLY A 78 47.26 -8.88 -15.92
CA GLY A 78 46.51 -7.77 -15.32
C GLY A 78 46.89 -6.39 -15.86
N GLY A 79 47.83 -6.31 -16.81
CA GLY A 79 48.17 -5.07 -17.52
C GLY A 79 47.20 -4.81 -18.69
N PHE A 80 47.40 -3.70 -19.39
CA PHE A 80 46.86 -3.51 -20.74
C PHE A 80 48.05 -3.59 -21.72
N PRO A 81 47.98 -4.42 -22.79
CA PRO A 81 49.18 -4.91 -23.46
C PRO A 81 49.88 -3.84 -24.32
N TRP A 82 50.91 -3.19 -23.77
CA TRP A 82 51.62 -2.12 -24.44
C TRP A 82 53.10 -2.47 -24.76
N THR A 83 53.32 -3.09 -25.93
CA THR A 83 54.67 -3.42 -26.44
C THR A 83 54.85 -3.02 -27.91
N ALA A 84 54.62 -1.74 -28.22
CA ALA A 84 54.90 -1.17 -29.54
C ALA A 84 56.41 -1.00 -29.79
N GLY A 85 57.04 -2.01 -30.39
CA GLY A 85 58.26 -1.82 -31.21
C GLY A 85 59.54 -1.33 -30.52
N GLY A 86 59.64 -1.38 -29.19
CA GLY A 86 60.87 -1.06 -28.45
C GLY A 86 60.90 0.32 -27.77
N GLY A 87 59.75 0.95 -27.57
CA GLY A 87 59.60 2.11 -26.67
C GLY A 87 58.55 1.87 -25.58
N ILE A 88 58.44 2.81 -24.65
CA ILE A 88 57.31 3.00 -23.72
C ILE A 88 56.89 4.47 -23.89
N PHE A 89 55.59 4.74 -24.08
CA PHE A 89 55.06 6.10 -24.06
C PHE A 89 54.38 6.35 -22.70
N PRO A 90 54.91 7.23 -21.84
CA PRO A 90 54.33 7.46 -20.51
C PRO A 90 52.91 8.04 -20.58
N ASN A 91 52.70 9.01 -21.48
CA ASN A 91 51.53 9.91 -21.49
C ASN A 91 50.15 9.25 -21.64
N THR A 92 50.08 7.97 -21.97
CA THR A 92 48.80 7.23 -22.03
C THR A 92 48.51 6.44 -20.74
N GLN A 93 49.53 6.18 -19.90
CA GLN A 93 49.37 5.35 -18.69
C GLN A 93 48.57 6.08 -17.60
N GLY A 94 48.87 7.36 -17.33
CA GLY A 94 48.14 8.15 -16.33
C GLY A 94 46.64 8.26 -16.62
N THR A 95 46.28 8.59 -17.87
CA THR A 95 44.87 8.74 -18.30
C THR A 95 44.11 7.41 -18.25
N THR A 96 44.69 6.31 -18.73
CA THR A 96 44.05 4.98 -18.66
C THR A 96 43.86 4.52 -17.21
N ALA A 97 44.88 4.65 -16.36
CA ALA A 97 44.81 4.24 -14.96
C ALA A 97 43.81 5.10 -14.16
N ARG A 98 43.69 6.39 -14.47
CA ARG A 98 42.65 7.28 -13.92
C ARG A 98 41.25 6.87 -14.35
N GLY A 99 41.02 6.53 -15.62
CA GLY A 99 39.73 6.03 -16.09
C GLY A 99 39.30 4.74 -15.38
N MET A 100 40.25 3.84 -15.07
CA MET A 100 40.00 2.63 -14.28
C MET A 100 39.67 2.93 -12.81
N LEU A 101 40.30 3.95 -12.23
CA LEU A 101 40.08 4.38 -10.84
C LEU A 101 38.67 5.00 -10.67
N LEU A 102 38.21 5.76 -11.65
CA LEU A 102 36.84 6.33 -11.69
C LEU A 102 35.79 5.25 -12.06
N ALA A 103 36.15 4.27 -12.88
CA ALA A 103 35.31 3.08 -13.07
C ALA A 103 35.16 2.25 -11.78
N TYR A 104 36.18 2.20 -10.91
CA TYR A 104 36.06 1.63 -9.57
C TYR A 104 35.16 2.47 -8.65
N GLU A 105 35.31 3.80 -8.65
CA GLU A 105 34.46 4.71 -7.87
C GLU A 105 32.96 4.49 -8.15
N VAL A 106 32.57 4.29 -9.41
CA VAL A 106 31.17 4.07 -9.81
C VAL A 106 30.69 2.63 -9.65
N THR A 107 31.54 1.63 -9.93
CA THR A 107 31.10 0.21 -9.96
C THR A 107 31.42 -0.58 -8.70
N HIS A 108 32.33 -0.07 -7.86
CA HIS A 108 32.96 -0.75 -6.73
C HIS A 108 33.54 -2.15 -7.04
N ASN A 109 33.76 -2.49 -8.31
CA ASN A 109 34.34 -3.77 -8.71
C ASN A 109 35.83 -3.80 -8.32
N PRO A 110 36.26 -4.69 -7.41
CA PRO A 110 37.64 -4.72 -6.93
C PRO A 110 38.66 -5.01 -8.05
N ASP A 111 38.26 -5.59 -9.18
CA ASP A 111 39.16 -5.80 -10.31
C ASP A 111 39.72 -4.48 -10.86
N TYR A 112 38.92 -3.40 -10.91
CA TYR A 112 39.41 -2.10 -11.41
C TYR A 112 40.32 -1.41 -10.38
N LEU A 113 40.00 -1.49 -9.08
CA LEU A 113 40.90 -0.99 -8.04
C LEU A 113 42.22 -1.77 -8.03
N ASN A 114 42.19 -3.10 -8.07
CA ASN A 114 43.39 -3.93 -8.15
C ASN A 114 44.25 -3.56 -9.37
N SER A 115 43.61 -3.27 -10.50
CA SER A 115 44.30 -2.91 -11.74
C SER A 115 44.83 -1.46 -11.72
N ALA A 116 44.15 -0.53 -11.04
CA ALA A 116 44.67 0.81 -10.75
C ALA A 116 45.86 0.75 -9.77
N ILE A 117 45.76 -0.04 -8.70
CA ILE A 117 46.85 -0.34 -7.77
C ILE A 117 48.06 -0.91 -8.51
N LEU A 118 47.88 -1.82 -9.47
CA LEU A 118 48.98 -2.35 -10.29
C LEU A 118 49.64 -1.27 -11.16
N ASN A 119 48.89 -0.29 -11.68
CA ASN A 119 49.47 0.85 -12.41
C ASN A 119 50.22 1.82 -11.47
N GLY A 120 49.70 2.11 -10.28
CA GLY A 120 50.44 2.89 -9.26
C GLY A 120 51.74 2.21 -8.84
N ASN A 121 51.68 0.89 -8.59
CA ASN A 121 52.85 0.05 -8.31
C ASN A 121 53.74 -0.24 -9.53
N TYR A 122 53.41 0.31 -10.70
CA TYR A 122 54.31 0.39 -11.85
C TYR A 122 55.00 1.76 -11.89
N LEU A 123 54.23 2.84 -11.75
CA LEU A 123 54.72 4.23 -11.85
C LEU A 123 55.67 4.61 -10.70
N VAL A 124 55.44 4.11 -9.47
CA VAL A 124 56.35 4.33 -8.33
C VAL A 124 57.71 3.60 -8.49
N PRO A 125 57.79 2.28 -8.78
CA PRO A 125 59.03 1.53 -8.61
C PRO A 125 59.87 1.31 -9.89
N VAL A 126 59.35 1.57 -11.10
CA VAL A 126 60.00 1.14 -12.35
C VAL A 126 61.05 2.13 -12.89
N TYR A 127 60.93 3.42 -12.59
CA TYR A 127 61.83 4.46 -13.11
C TYR A 127 63.24 4.66 -12.49
N PRO A 128 63.72 4.00 -11.41
CA PRO A 128 65.06 4.23 -10.84
C PRO A 128 66.30 3.88 -11.70
N SER A 129 66.19 3.66 -13.02
CA SER A 129 67.26 2.97 -13.77
C SER A 129 67.58 3.41 -15.21
N THR A 130 66.88 4.38 -15.83
CA THR A 130 67.11 4.72 -17.26
C THR A 130 67.20 6.20 -17.65
N TYR A 131 67.01 7.15 -16.72
CA TYR A 131 67.42 8.54 -16.94
C TYR A 131 68.79 8.82 -16.30
N SER A 132 69.59 9.69 -16.93
CA SER A 132 71.00 9.95 -16.56
C SER A 132 71.19 10.80 -15.30
N ASP A 133 70.11 11.40 -14.82
CA ASP A 133 69.97 12.21 -13.61
C ASP A 133 69.67 11.34 -12.37
N GLY A 134 68.92 10.24 -12.55
CA GLY A 134 68.45 9.34 -11.51
C GLY A 134 67.05 9.65 -10.99
N ASP A 135 66.34 10.59 -11.63
CA ASP A 135 65.04 11.10 -11.15
C ASP A 135 63.85 10.46 -11.91
N PRO A 136 62.74 10.13 -11.21
CA PRO A 136 61.51 9.70 -11.87
C PRO A 136 60.89 10.90 -12.59
N ARG A 137 60.21 10.63 -13.72
CA ARG A 137 59.59 11.67 -14.54
C ARG A 137 58.11 11.36 -14.74
N PHE A 138 57.29 12.26 -14.25
CA PHE A 138 55.84 12.23 -14.36
C PHE A 138 55.41 12.92 -15.66
N ASP A 139 54.43 12.33 -16.36
CA ASP A 139 53.63 13.10 -17.32
C ASP A 139 52.66 14.03 -16.57
N THR A 140 51.82 14.78 -17.27
CA THR A 140 50.93 15.76 -16.63
C THR A 140 49.71 15.16 -15.93
N HIS A 141 49.40 13.89 -16.20
CA HIS A 141 48.21 13.19 -15.70
C HIS A 141 48.52 12.25 -14.52
N THR A 142 49.75 11.74 -14.46
CA THR A 142 50.24 10.85 -13.41
C THR A 142 50.18 11.48 -12.01
N PRO A 143 50.49 12.78 -11.80
CA PRO A 143 50.30 13.42 -10.50
C PRO A 143 48.86 13.30 -10.01
N LEU A 144 47.88 13.62 -10.86
CA LEU A 144 46.47 13.51 -10.52
C LEU A 144 46.07 12.06 -10.21
N PHE A 145 46.53 11.12 -11.02
CA PHE A 145 46.28 9.70 -10.80
C PHE A 145 46.88 9.19 -9.47
N LEU A 146 48.09 9.59 -9.10
CA LEU A 146 48.75 9.14 -7.88
C LEU A 146 48.15 9.79 -6.62
N GLU A 147 47.79 11.07 -6.65
CA GLU A 147 47.02 11.71 -5.56
C GLU A 147 45.67 10.99 -5.37
N GLN A 148 44.91 10.81 -6.45
CA GLN A 148 43.63 10.10 -6.41
C GLN A 148 43.80 8.65 -5.92
N LEU A 149 44.81 7.91 -6.40
CA LEU A 149 45.05 6.53 -5.96
C LEU A 149 45.38 6.49 -4.46
N SER A 150 46.21 7.41 -3.96
CA SER A 150 46.51 7.55 -2.53
C SER A 150 45.24 7.71 -1.70
N ILE A 151 44.25 8.47 -2.19
CA ILE A 151 42.97 8.69 -1.54
C ILE A 151 42.12 7.41 -1.55
N TYR A 152 41.86 6.78 -2.70
CA TYR A 152 40.99 5.59 -2.76
C TYR A 152 41.60 4.32 -2.13
N THR A 153 42.93 4.21 -2.03
CA THR A 153 43.58 3.07 -1.36
C THR A 153 43.85 3.32 0.12
N GLY A 154 43.83 4.58 0.59
CA GLY A 154 44.27 4.98 1.93
C GLY A 154 45.76 4.71 2.19
N ASP A 155 46.55 4.55 1.14
CA ASP A 155 47.97 4.18 1.20
C ASP A 155 48.82 5.42 0.84
N PRO A 156 49.49 6.06 1.81
CA PRO A 156 50.18 7.32 1.58
C PRO A 156 51.41 7.18 0.67
N GLN A 157 51.88 5.96 0.35
CA GLN A 157 53.11 5.79 -0.44
C GLN A 157 53.07 6.49 -1.80
N TYR A 158 51.88 6.65 -2.41
CA TYR A 158 51.73 7.30 -3.71
C TYR A 158 51.85 8.83 -3.60
N ALA A 159 51.20 9.44 -2.61
CA ALA A 159 51.32 10.88 -2.32
C ALA A 159 52.69 11.24 -1.73
N ASP A 160 53.22 10.48 -0.76
CA ASP A 160 54.57 10.70 -0.19
C ASP A 160 55.66 10.67 -1.27
N PHE A 161 55.55 9.75 -2.22
CA PHE A 161 56.45 9.65 -3.38
C PHE A 161 56.30 10.85 -4.32
N LEU A 162 55.06 11.24 -4.65
CA LEU A 162 54.80 12.38 -5.52
C LEU A 162 55.24 13.71 -4.89
N GLN A 163 55.02 13.91 -3.59
CA GLN A 163 55.53 15.07 -2.86
C GLN A 163 57.06 15.15 -2.93
N THR A 164 57.74 14.05 -2.55
CA THR A 164 59.21 14.00 -2.47
C THR A 164 59.90 14.18 -3.83
N TRP A 165 59.31 13.64 -4.91
CA TRP A 165 59.98 13.55 -6.22
C TRP A 165 59.39 14.45 -7.30
N PHE A 166 58.19 15.01 -7.11
CA PHE A 166 57.57 16.00 -8.00
C PHE A 166 57.40 17.34 -7.30
N TRP A 167 56.52 17.46 -6.29
CA TRP A 167 56.13 18.76 -5.72
C TRP A 167 57.30 19.51 -5.08
N ASP A 168 58.06 18.87 -4.18
CA ASP A 168 59.24 19.46 -3.52
C ASP A 168 60.31 19.91 -4.54
N LYS A 169 60.50 19.12 -5.60
CA LYS A 169 61.46 19.41 -6.68
C LYS A 169 60.99 20.54 -7.57
N LEU A 170 59.70 20.59 -7.90
CA LEU A 170 59.09 21.62 -8.71
C LEU A 170 58.97 22.96 -7.97
N SER A 171 58.76 22.92 -6.66
CA SER A 171 58.79 24.08 -5.75
C SER A 171 60.20 24.65 -5.59
N SER A 172 61.22 23.79 -5.52
CA SER A 172 62.64 24.19 -5.40
C SER A 172 63.33 24.51 -6.73
N GLY A 173 62.66 24.34 -7.88
CA GLY A 173 63.24 24.58 -9.20
C GLY A 173 64.22 23.50 -9.69
N THR A 174 64.18 22.31 -9.10
CA THR A 174 65.18 21.23 -9.28
C THR A 174 64.67 20.02 -10.08
N TYR A 175 63.54 20.13 -10.78
CA TYR A 175 62.95 19.05 -11.58
C TYR A 175 63.46 19.00 -13.05
N GLY A 176 63.21 17.90 -13.76
CA GLY A 176 63.51 17.69 -15.19
C GLY A 176 64.96 17.28 -15.53
N GLU A 177 65.26 17.05 -16.82
CA GLU A 177 66.50 16.39 -17.30
C GLU A 177 67.84 17.01 -16.89
N ASN A 178 67.80 18.25 -16.40
CA ASN A 178 68.97 19.01 -15.97
C ASN A 178 68.78 19.59 -14.56
N ASN A 179 67.76 19.14 -13.81
CA ASN A 179 67.40 19.59 -12.46
C ASN A 179 67.29 21.13 -12.35
N ASN A 180 66.47 21.74 -13.21
CA ASN A 180 66.38 23.21 -13.39
C ASN A 180 64.95 23.72 -13.73
N LEU A 181 63.90 22.91 -13.55
CA LEU A 181 62.50 23.32 -13.78
C LEU A 181 61.80 23.67 -12.46
N ASP A 182 61.23 24.87 -12.41
CA ASP A 182 60.15 25.23 -11.48
C ASP A 182 58.76 25.02 -12.12
N ALA A 183 57.68 25.31 -11.39
CA ALA A 183 56.30 25.19 -11.88
C ALA A 183 56.05 25.96 -13.20
N THR A 184 56.65 27.15 -13.35
CA THR A 184 56.54 27.96 -14.58
C THR A 184 57.34 27.33 -15.72
N GLY A 185 58.56 26.86 -15.43
CA GLY A 185 59.42 26.15 -16.37
C GLY A 185 58.82 24.83 -16.87
N PHE A 186 58.13 24.08 -16.01
CA PHE A 186 57.42 22.85 -16.38
C PHE A 186 56.23 23.16 -17.31
N GLY A 187 55.41 24.17 -16.99
CA GLY A 187 54.35 24.62 -17.90
C GLY A 187 54.88 25.06 -19.26
N ASN A 188 55.94 25.87 -19.28
CA ASN A 188 56.62 26.28 -20.52
C ASN A 188 57.21 25.10 -21.30
N LEU A 189 57.68 24.04 -20.62
CA LEU A 189 58.17 22.83 -21.26
C LEU A 189 57.03 22.08 -21.96
N VAL A 190 55.86 21.94 -21.33
CA VAL A 190 54.67 21.32 -21.95
C VAL A 190 54.26 22.10 -23.21
N VAL A 191 54.14 23.44 -23.12
CA VAL A 191 53.85 24.31 -24.27
C VAL A 191 54.92 24.14 -25.37
N THR A 192 56.20 24.09 -25.01
CA THR A 192 57.31 23.94 -25.96
C THR A 192 57.30 22.58 -26.67
N VAL A 193 57.05 21.49 -25.94
CA VAL A 193 56.95 20.13 -26.51
C VAL A 193 55.74 20.02 -27.44
N ARG A 194 54.57 20.54 -27.04
CA ARG A 194 53.38 20.56 -27.91
C ARG A 194 53.56 21.48 -29.13
N THR A 195 54.27 22.60 -28.99
CA THR A 195 54.68 23.45 -30.13
C THR A 195 55.58 22.69 -31.10
N ALA A 196 56.58 21.94 -30.61
CA ALA A 196 57.47 21.13 -31.43
C ALA A 196 56.75 19.94 -32.12
N GLN A 197 55.65 19.46 -31.53
CA GLN A 197 54.74 18.47 -32.14
C GLN A 197 53.71 19.10 -33.12
N GLY A 198 53.66 20.43 -33.23
CA GLY A 198 52.72 21.14 -34.11
C GLY A 198 51.31 21.32 -33.55
N ILE A 199 51.09 21.05 -32.26
CA ILE A 199 49.78 21.10 -31.58
C ILE A 199 49.81 21.96 -30.29
N PRO A 200 50.36 23.20 -30.30
CA PRO A 200 50.55 24.02 -29.09
C PRO A 200 49.25 24.28 -28.32
N GLN A 201 48.12 24.37 -29.03
CA GLN A 201 46.79 24.65 -28.51
C GLN A 201 46.27 23.57 -27.53
N LEU A 202 46.87 22.37 -27.52
CA LEU A 202 46.52 21.29 -26.58
C LEU A 202 47.15 21.47 -25.18
N SER A 203 48.11 22.38 -25.02
CA SER A 203 48.81 22.56 -23.74
C SER A 203 47.93 22.94 -22.53
N PRO A 204 46.81 23.69 -22.64
CA PRO A 204 45.90 23.91 -21.51
C PRO A 204 45.19 22.63 -21.06
N TRP A 205 44.87 21.73 -22.00
CA TRP A 205 44.34 20.40 -21.68
C TRP A 205 45.38 19.59 -20.92
N ASP A 206 46.61 19.47 -21.44
CA ASP A 206 47.66 18.70 -20.78
C ASP A 206 47.91 19.17 -19.34
N LEU A 207 47.94 20.49 -19.11
CA LEU A 207 48.21 21.09 -17.81
C LEU A 207 47.03 20.97 -16.82
N SER A 208 45.80 20.77 -17.31
CA SER A 208 44.58 20.72 -16.48
C SER A 208 44.68 19.68 -15.36
N ALA A 209 45.14 18.47 -15.67
CA ALA A 209 45.31 17.40 -14.68
C ALA A 209 46.37 17.75 -13.63
N THR A 210 47.49 18.37 -14.01
CA THR A 210 48.54 18.77 -13.05
C THR A 210 48.08 19.91 -12.14
N VAL A 211 47.30 20.86 -12.67
CA VAL A 211 46.66 21.92 -11.88
C VAL A 211 45.73 21.34 -10.81
N ILE A 212 44.88 20.39 -11.20
CA ILE A 212 43.95 19.73 -10.27
C ILE A 212 44.73 18.92 -9.21
N ALA A 213 45.78 18.22 -9.61
CA ALA A 213 46.65 17.49 -8.67
C ALA A 213 47.31 18.45 -7.64
N ALA A 214 47.85 19.58 -8.09
CA ALA A 214 48.44 20.59 -7.21
C ALA A 214 47.38 21.24 -6.28
N HIS A 215 46.12 21.33 -6.71
CA HIS A 215 45.02 21.75 -5.82
C HIS A 215 44.73 20.69 -4.75
N ILE A 216 44.63 19.41 -5.13
CA ILE A 216 44.38 18.28 -4.20
C ILE A 216 45.51 18.15 -3.17
N ALA A 217 46.76 18.28 -3.60
CA ALA A 217 47.95 18.28 -2.73
C ALA A 217 48.04 19.49 -1.77
N GLY A 218 47.23 20.54 -1.99
CA GLY A 218 47.34 21.80 -1.25
C GLY A 218 48.50 22.71 -1.69
N GLU A 219 49.18 22.36 -2.78
CA GLU A 219 50.35 23.04 -3.35
C GLU A 219 49.96 24.33 -4.10
N THR A 220 49.33 25.26 -3.36
CA THR A 220 48.73 26.51 -3.86
C THR A 220 49.66 27.33 -4.76
N ALA A 221 50.93 27.49 -4.40
CA ALA A 221 51.89 28.27 -5.20
C ALA A 221 52.24 27.59 -6.54
N ILE A 222 52.30 26.25 -6.57
CA ILE A 222 52.50 25.47 -7.80
C ILE A 222 51.24 25.52 -8.65
N ARG A 223 50.06 25.28 -8.04
CA ARG A 223 48.74 25.38 -8.67
C ARG A 223 48.56 26.73 -9.38
N ASP A 224 48.85 27.83 -8.70
CA ASP A 224 48.62 29.18 -9.23
C ASP A 224 49.61 29.53 -10.35
N ALA A 225 50.87 29.06 -10.26
CA ALA A 225 51.84 29.18 -11.34
C ALA A 225 51.45 28.35 -12.58
N LEU A 226 50.98 27.11 -12.38
CA LEU A 226 50.49 26.26 -13.47
C LEU A 226 49.19 26.80 -14.08
N MET A 227 48.28 27.37 -13.28
CA MET A 227 47.08 28.05 -13.78
C MET A 227 47.42 29.28 -14.64
N ALA A 228 48.45 30.04 -14.27
CA ALA A 228 48.94 31.13 -15.13
C ALA A 228 49.52 30.62 -16.47
N GLN A 229 50.13 29.43 -16.50
CA GLN A 229 50.59 28.80 -17.76
C GLN A 229 49.42 28.22 -18.59
N LEU A 230 48.42 27.64 -17.94
CA LEU A 230 47.18 27.16 -18.56
C LEU A 230 46.40 28.32 -19.19
N LEU A 231 46.26 29.45 -18.48
CA LEU A 231 45.64 30.67 -19.00
C LEU A 231 46.44 31.26 -20.18
N ALA A 232 47.77 31.36 -20.08
CA ALA A 232 48.61 31.83 -21.18
C ALA A 232 48.55 30.91 -22.42
N GLY A 233 48.38 29.60 -22.22
CA GLY A 233 48.12 28.64 -23.29
C GLY A 233 46.73 28.83 -23.92
N LEU A 234 45.71 29.13 -23.11
CA LEU A 234 44.36 29.46 -23.60
C LEU A 234 44.35 30.77 -24.39
N GLU A 235 45.09 31.79 -23.94
CA GLU A 235 45.28 33.05 -24.68
C GLU A 235 46.03 32.88 -26.01
N ALA A 236 46.81 31.81 -26.16
CA ALA A 236 47.48 31.47 -27.42
C ALA A 236 46.58 30.71 -28.43
N THR A 237 45.35 30.31 -28.04
CA THR A 237 44.40 29.62 -28.93
C THR A 237 43.99 30.49 -30.12
N THR A 238 43.93 29.87 -31.30
CA THR A 238 43.99 30.60 -32.57
C THR A 238 43.26 29.84 -33.68
N GLY A 239 41.94 30.00 -33.69
CA GLY A 239 41.04 29.33 -34.63
C GLY A 239 40.25 28.20 -33.98
N PRO A 240 39.29 27.59 -34.70
CA PRO A 240 38.36 26.63 -34.12
C PRO A 240 38.82 25.18 -34.34
N SER A 241 40.09 24.83 -34.07
CA SER A 241 40.55 23.44 -34.24
C SER A 241 40.03 22.54 -33.11
N THR A 242 39.97 21.23 -33.35
CA THR A 242 39.64 20.24 -32.30
C THR A 242 40.55 20.38 -31.08
N TRP A 243 41.82 20.75 -31.27
CA TRP A 243 42.76 20.99 -30.19
C TRP A 243 42.46 22.27 -29.39
N ASP A 244 41.92 23.32 -30.02
CA ASP A 244 41.41 24.51 -29.32
C ASP A 244 40.15 24.15 -28.49
N VAL A 245 39.27 23.26 -29.00
CA VAL A 245 38.10 22.78 -28.22
C VAL A 245 38.53 21.96 -27.00
N LEU A 246 39.51 21.07 -27.18
CA LEU A 246 40.08 20.26 -26.09
C LEU A 246 40.82 21.14 -25.07
N GLY A 247 41.59 22.12 -25.53
CA GLY A 247 42.24 23.11 -24.67
C GLY A 247 41.24 23.94 -23.86
N LEU A 248 40.15 24.40 -24.49
CA LEU A 248 39.07 25.12 -23.79
C LEU A 248 38.36 24.22 -22.76
N ALA A 249 38.01 22.99 -23.13
CA ALA A 249 37.35 22.04 -22.23
C ALA A 249 38.24 21.69 -21.03
N GLY A 250 39.53 21.45 -21.24
CA GLY A 250 40.50 21.23 -20.17
C GLY A 250 40.69 22.43 -19.25
N ALA A 251 40.69 23.64 -19.81
CA ALA A 251 40.77 24.88 -19.04
C ALA A 251 39.52 25.09 -18.16
N ILE A 252 38.32 24.92 -18.74
CA ILE A 252 37.06 24.97 -17.98
C ILE A 252 37.00 23.88 -16.91
N TRP A 253 37.46 22.66 -17.21
CA TRP A 253 37.49 21.55 -16.26
C TRP A 253 38.40 21.86 -15.05
N ALA A 254 39.63 22.33 -15.29
CA ALA A 254 40.53 22.77 -14.21
C ALA A 254 39.97 23.97 -13.43
N SER A 255 39.35 24.94 -14.12
CA SER A 255 38.70 26.10 -13.49
C SER A 255 37.58 25.67 -12.54
N GLY A 256 36.63 24.85 -13.02
CA GLY A 256 35.50 24.36 -12.22
C GLY A 256 35.93 23.54 -11.01
N VAL A 257 36.84 22.57 -11.19
CA VAL A 257 37.34 21.73 -10.08
C VAL A 257 38.14 22.55 -9.06
N THR A 258 38.87 23.59 -9.47
CA THR A 258 39.69 24.40 -8.54
C THR A 258 38.98 25.62 -7.97
N GLY A 259 37.81 26.00 -8.49
CA GLY A 259 37.08 27.21 -8.14
C GLY A 259 37.76 28.52 -8.59
N ILE A 260 38.73 28.44 -9.52
CA ILE A 260 39.51 29.59 -10.01
C ILE A 260 38.96 30.01 -11.37
N ASP A 261 38.33 31.19 -11.43
CA ASP A 261 37.75 31.75 -12.65
C ASP A 261 38.85 32.09 -13.69
N LEU A 262 38.67 31.68 -14.94
CA LEU A 262 39.58 31.95 -16.05
C LEU A 262 38.99 33.01 -17.00
N ASP A 263 39.69 34.13 -17.10
CA ASP A 263 39.33 35.30 -17.92
C ASP A 263 40.46 35.62 -18.92
N PRO A 264 40.38 35.14 -20.19
CA PRO A 264 41.44 35.33 -21.17
C PRO A 264 41.36 36.70 -21.86
N THR A 265 42.45 37.46 -21.85
CA THR A 265 42.49 38.83 -22.40
C THR A 265 42.90 38.90 -23.87
N THR A 266 43.45 37.81 -24.42
CA THR A 266 43.88 37.69 -25.82
C THR A 266 43.53 36.30 -26.42
N GLY A 267 43.81 36.10 -27.71
CA GLY A 267 43.44 34.88 -28.44
C GLY A 267 42.01 34.88 -28.98
N MET A 268 41.51 33.70 -29.37
CA MET A 268 40.14 33.54 -29.87
C MET A 268 39.06 33.79 -28.80
N HIS A 269 39.39 33.56 -27.53
CA HIS A 269 38.45 33.63 -26.41
C HIS A 269 38.35 35.00 -25.73
N ALA A 270 39.08 36.02 -26.21
CA ALA A 270 39.19 37.38 -25.67
C ALA A 270 37.91 38.25 -25.63
N ALA A 271 36.73 37.63 -25.76
CA ALA A 271 35.42 38.26 -25.62
C ALA A 271 34.57 37.62 -24.50
N ALA A 272 35.02 36.49 -23.94
CA ALA A 272 34.56 35.97 -22.67
C ALA A 272 35.13 36.82 -21.53
N ASN A 273 34.36 37.03 -20.46
CA ASN A 273 34.74 37.85 -19.31
C ASN A 273 34.63 37.05 -17.99
N SER A 274 34.54 35.72 -18.12
CA SER A 274 34.31 34.73 -17.07
C SER A 274 34.34 33.30 -17.65
N THR A 275 34.50 32.31 -16.80
CA THR A 275 34.36 30.88 -17.15
C THR A 275 32.95 30.54 -17.62
N ALA A 276 31.92 31.29 -17.20
CA ALA A 276 30.55 31.15 -17.72
C ALA A 276 30.48 31.47 -19.22
N ASP A 277 31.16 32.52 -19.66
CA ASP A 277 31.23 32.90 -21.08
C ASP A 277 32.07 31.89 -21.89
N LEU A 278 33.12 31.30 -21.28
CA LEU A 278 33.88 30.20 -21.87
C LEU A 278 33.01 28.95 -22.07
N VAL A 279 32.18 28.59 -21.08
CA VAL A 279 31.20 27.49 -21.17
C VAL A 279 30.15 27.76 -22.25
N ASN A 280 29.62 28.99 -22.32
CA ASN A 280 28.73 29.39 -23.41
C ASN A 280 29.40 29.31 -24.79
N THR A 281 30.71 29.57 -24.87
CA THR A 281 31.51 29.40 -26.10
C THR A 281 31.65 27.91 -26.47
N LEU A 282 31.98 27.04 -25.51
CA LEU A 282 32.06 25.59 -25.68
C LEU A 282 30.73 24.97 -26.17
N LEU A 283 29.59 25.46 -25.64
CA LEU A 283 28.26 25.05 -26.08
C LEU A 283 27.90 25.50 -27.51
N GLY A 284 28.48 26.62 -27.97
CA GLY A 284 28.33 27.15 -29.33
C GLY A 284 28.92 26.25 -30.44
N TRP A 285 29.73 25.27 -30.05
CA TRP A 285 30.31 24.24 -30.93
C TRP A 285 29.53 22.91 -30.95
N THR A 286 28.30 22.86 -30.40
CA THR A 286 27.46 21.64 -30.47
C THR A 286 26.86 21.38 -31.86
N LEU A 287 26.67 20.10 -32.18
CA LEU A 287 26.29 19.56 -33.50
C LEU A 287 24.82 19.89 -33.86
N ALA A 288 24.60 20.43 -35.05
CA ALA A 288 23.25 20.75 -35.54
C ALA A 288 22.47 19.46 -35.84
N GLY A 289 21.51 19.12 -34.96
CA GLY A 289 20.66 17.92 -35.07
C GLY A 289 21.05 16.76 -34.15
N ASN A 290 22.20 16.84 -33.46
CA ASN A 290 22.55 15.92 -32.38
C ASN A 290 23.05 16.71 -31.14
N PRO A 291 22.14 17.12 -30.23
CA PRO A 291 22.51 17.87 -29.04
C PRO A 291 23.54 17.09 -28.21
N GLY A 292 24.58 17.77 -27.70
CA GLY A 292 25.61 17.11 -26.89
C GLY A 292 26.62 16.28 -27.69
N ALA A 293 26.54 16.22 -29.02
CA ALA A 293 27.73 15.99 -29.83
C ALA A 293 28.41 17.35 -30.10
N TRP A 294 29.75 17.38 -30.23
CA TRP A 294 30.52 18.59 -30.55
C TRP A 294 31.13 18.53 -31.96
N LEU A 295 31.33 19.69 -32.58
CA LEU A 295 31.53 19.82 -34.02
C LEU A 295 32.65 20.81 -34.38
N TRP A 296 33.54 20.40 -35.28
CA TRP A 296 34.54 21.28 -35.88
C TRP A 296 33.90 22.34 -36.78
N ARG A 297 34.23 23.63 -36.56
CA ARG A 297 33.72 24.75 -37.37
C ARG A 297 34.80 25.36 -38.28
N SER A 298 35.15 24.67 -39.35
CA SER A 298 35.40 25.37 -40.63
C SER A 298 35.02 24.51 -41.83
N ASP A 299 33.89 24.85 -42.43
CA ASP A 299 33.56 24.71 -43.84
C ASP A 299 33.82 23.34 -44.52
N VAL A 300 32.74 22.55 -44.61
CA VAL A 300 32.53 21.35 -45.47
C VAL A 300 33.00 19.99 -44.91
N ASP A 301 32.05 19.04 -44.92
CA ASP A 301 32.16 17.58 -44.81
C ASP A 301 33.27 16.97 -43.92
N ASN A 302 32.89 16.63 -42.69
CA ASN A 302 33.24 15.31 -42.15
C ASN A 302 31.96 14.47 -42.01
N THR A 303 31.91 13.30 -42.67
CA THR A 303 30.79 12.35 -42.63
C THR A 303 31.14 11.04 -41.93
N ASP A 304 32.28 11.00 -41.24
CA ASP A 304 32.86 9.80 -40.63
C ASP A 304 33.41 10.17 -39.23
N PRO A 305 32.78 9.76 -38.11
CA PRO A 305 33.16 10.21 -36.78
C PRO A 305 34.57 9.72 -36.42
N THR A 306 35.49 10.66 -36.24
CA THR A 306 36.90 10.37 -35.96
C THR A 306 37.16 10.29 -34.45
N ASN A 307 38.34 9.78 -34.08
CA ASN A 307 38.80 9.70 -32.69
C ASN A 307 38.66 11.03 -31.92
N GLY A 308 38.83 12.17 -32.61
CA GLY A 308 38.71 13.50 -32.03
C GLY A 308 37.29 13.88 -31.63
N ASP A 309 36.26 13.38 -32.31
CA ASP A 309 34.86 13.73 -32.02
C ASP A 309 34.37 13.06 -30.71
N LEU A 310 34.78 11.81 -30.49
CA LEU A 310 34.58 11.05 -29.25
C LEU A 310 35.31 11.71 -28.08
N GLN A 311 36.62 11.96 -28.24
CA GLN A 311 37.49 12.58 -27.24
C GLN A 311 36.98 13.99 -26.84
N THR A 312 36.64 14.83 -27.81
CA THR A 312 36.09 16.18 -27.57
C THR A 312 34.76 16.12 -26.82
N THR A 313 33.89 15.16 -27.15
CA THR A 313 32.61 14.97 -26.46
C THR A 313 32.82 14.56 -25.01
N ALA A 314 33.73 13.61 -24.75
CA ALA A 314 34.04 13.15 -23.41
C ALA A 314 34.53 14.31 -22.51
N PHE A 315 35.45 15.13 -23.01
CA PHE A 315 35.97 16.26 -22.23
C PHE A 315 35.00 17.42 -22.09
N ALA A 316 34.13 17.67 -23.07
CA ALA A 316 33.07 18.66 -22.91
C ALA A 316 32.02 18.21 -21.88
N VAL A 317 31.71 16.91 -21.78
CA VAL A 317 30.90 16.35 -20.69
C VAL A 317 31.58 16.54 -19.33
N MET A 318 32.87 16.20 -19.20
CA MET A 318 33.63 16.41 -17.96
C MET A 318 33.70 17.88 -17.54
N ALA A 319 33.92 18.79 -18.49
CA ALA A 319 34.01 20.23 -18.26
C ALA A 319 32.68 20.83 -17.81
N LEU A 320 31.57 20.46 -18.46
CA LEU A 320 30.22 20.88 -18.06
C LEU A 320 29.83 20.33 -16.68
N HIS A 321 30.12 19.06 -16.41
CA HIS A 321 29.82 18.42 -15.13
C HIS A 321 30.59 19.04 -13.96
N ALA A 322 31.87 19.39 -14.16
CA ALA A 322 32.70 20.02 -13.12
C ALA A 322 32.42 21.52 -12.93
N TYR A 323 31.72 22.17 -13.86
CA TYR A 323 31.38 23.59 -13.78
C TYR A 323 29.97 23.82 -13.21
N ASP A 324 28.94 23.20 -13.82
CA ASP A 324 27.56 23.21 -13.31
C ASP A 324 26.79 21.98 -13.84
N PRO A 325 26.70 20.89 -13.06
CA PRO A 325 26.03 19.67 -13.50
C PRO A 325 24.50 19.79 -13.54
N ILE A 326 23.92 20.84 -12.93
CA ILE A 326 22.47 21.04 -12.82
C ILE A 326 21.96 21.82 -14.04
N THR A 327 22.55 22.99 -14.32
CA THR A 327 22.17 23.84 -15.45
C THR A 327 22.44 23.15 -16.79
N TYR A 328 23.50 22.34 -16.87
CA TYR A 328 23.91 21.67 -18.12
C TYR A 328 23.53 20.19 -18.18
N LYS A 329 22.66 19.70 -17.27
CA LYS A 329 22.25 18.28 -17.17
C LYS A 329 21.82 17.67 -18.51
N ASP A 330 21.04 18.39 -19.32
CA ASP A 330 20.53 17.90 -20.61
C ASP A 330 21.66 17.79 -21.67
N ARG A 331 22.70 18.63 -21.56
CA ARG A 331 23.88 18.60 -22.44
C ARG A 331 24.85 17.50 -22.03
N ILE A 332 25.03 17.30 -20.73
CA ILE A 332 25.78 16.18 -20.14
C ILE A 332 25.13 14.85 -20.56
N ALA A 333 23.81 14.70 -20.32
CA ALA A 333 23.06 13.50 -20.67
C ALA A 333 23.08 13.20 -22.18
N ALA A 334 22.92 14.22 -23.04
CA ALA A 334 22.94 14.04 -24.48
C ALA A 334 24.36 13.74 -25.02
N GLY A 335 25.43 14.27 -24.39
CA GLY A 335 26.81 13.89 -24.70
C GLY A 335 27.14 12.46 -24.31
N VAL A 336 26.73 12.03 -23.10
CA VAL A 336 26.80 10.63 -22.69
C VAL A 336 26.00 9.72 -23.63
N ALA A 337 24.86 10.18 -24.14
CA ALA A 337 24.08 9.46 -25.15
C ALA A 337 24.77 9.39 -26.52
N PHE A 338 25.45 10.46 -26.97
CA PHE A 338 26.23 10.43 -28.21
C PHE A 338 27.42 9.46 -28.10
N ILE A 339 28.17 9.50 -26.99
CA ILE A 339 29.26 8.53 -26.72
C ILE A 339 28.72 7.09 -26.83
N LYS A 340 27.62 6.79 -26.13
CA LYS A 340 26.98 5.46 -26.17
C LYS A 340 26.40 5.11 -27.54
N SER A 341 26.01 6.08 -28.37
CA SER A 341 25.56 5.82 -29.75
C SER A 341 26.67 5.37 -30.70
N LEU A 342 27.93 5.49 -30.29
CA LEU A 342 29.11 4.99 -30.99
C LEU A 342 29.55 3.60 -30.48
N GLU A 343 28.82 2.99 -29.54
CA GLU A 343 29.03 1.60 -29.10
C GLU A 343 28.42 0.60 -30.10
N GLN A 344 29.19 -0.42 -30.46
CA GLN A 344 28.72 -1.55 -31.25
C GLN A 344 27.90 -2.53 -30.40
N ASN A 345 27.16 -3.44 -31.05
CA ASN A 345 26.44 -4.55 -30.41
C ASN A 345 27.33 -5.52 -29.58
N THR A 346 28.65 -5.34 -29.59
CA THR A 346 29.66 -6.06 -28.80
C THR A 346 30.05 -5.36 -27.49
N GLY A 347 29.56 -4.13 -27.24
CA GLY A 347 30.05 -3.27 -26.16
C GLY A 347 31.36 -2.54 -26.48
N GLU A 348 31.80 -2.59 -27.74
CA GLU A 348 33.01 -1.91 -28.22
C GLU A 348 32.64 -0.55 -28.82
N LEU A 349 33.18 0.54 -28.27
CA LEU A 349 33.21 1.83 -28.97
C LEU A 349 33.90 1.63 -30.34
N LEU A 350 33.35 2.26 -31.40
CA LEU A 350 33.72 2.04 -32.79
C LEU A 350 35.21 2.30 -33.08
N ALA A 351 36.02 1.24 -33.09
CA ALA A 351 37.37 1.26 -33.62
C ALA A 351 37.32 1.54 -35.14
N TYR A 352 37.84 2.70 -35.53
CA TYR A 352 37.69 3.26 -36.89
C TYR A 352 38.04 2.26 -38.02
N PRO A 353 37.13 1.99 -38.98
CA PRO A 353 37.33 1.04 -40.09
C PRO A 353 38.28 1.58 -41.18
N GLY A 354 39.53 1.77 -40.79
CA GLY A 354 40.59 2.39 -41.58
C GLY A 354 41.85 2.71 -40.75
N ALA A 355 41.80 2.54 -39.43
CA ALA A 355 42.97 2.65 -38.57
C ALA A 355 44.04 1.63 -39.02
N PRO A 356 45.26 2.06 -39.40
CA PRO A 356 46.31 1.12 -39.77
C PRO A 356 46.66 0.24 -38.56
N SER A 357 46.95 -1.03 -38.80
CA SER A 357 47.29 -2.00 -37.75
C SER A 357 48.52 -1.53 -36.95
N GLY A 358 48.29 -0.95 -35.77
CA GLY A 358 49.30 -0.27 -34.96
C GLY A 358 49.02 1.23 -34.66
N ALA A 359 47.88 1.79 -35.07
CA ALA A 359 47.47 3.14 -34.68
C ALA A 359 47.15 3.22 -33.17
N VAL A 360 47.80 4.13 -32.46
CA VAL A 360 47.85 4.13 -30.98
C VAL A 360 46.70 4.90 -30.30
N GLY A 361 46.03 5.82 -31.02
CA GLY A 361 45.15 6.84 -30.40
C GLY A 361 43.76 6.38 -29.88
N GLY A 362 43.30 5.17 -30.20
CA GLY A 362 41.93 4.75 -29.85
C GLY A 362 41.71 4.47 -28.35
N VAL A 363 42.73 4.03 -27.62
CA VAL A 363 42.61 3.62 -26.21
C VAL A 363 42.49 4.83 -25.27
N GLU A 364 43.15 5.94 -25.62
CA GLU A 364 43.10 7.22 -24.92
C GLU A 364 41.64 7.74 -24.92
N ALA A 365 41.05 7.90 -26.10
CA ALA A 365 39.66 8.31 -26.28
C ALA A 365 38.63 7.36 -25.62
N HIS A 366 38.91 6.05 -25.56
CA HIS A 366 38.04 5.08 -24.86
C HIS A 366 38.07 5.26 -23.33
N ALA A 367 39.24 5.51 -22.73
CA ALA A 367 39.36 5.75 -21.28
C ALA A 367 38.71 7.08 -20.86
N GLU A 368 38.81 8.09 -21.72
CA GLU A 368 38.22 9.42 -21.53
C GLU A 368 36.70 9.38 -21.70
N ALA A 369 36.21 8.69 -22.74
CA ALA A 369 34.78 8.42 -22.94
C ALA A 369 34.16 7.66 -21.76
N LEU A 370 34.84 6.64 -21.21
CA LEU A 370 34.38 5.96 -20.01
C LEU A 370 34.37 6.90 -18.79
N THR A 371 35.41 7.73 -18.63
CA THR A 371 35.46 8.73 -17.55
C THR A 371 34.26 9.65 -17.59
N ALA A 372 33.87 10.14 -18.77
CA ALA A 372 32.70 10.99 -18.98
C ALA A 372 31.35 10.26 -18.78
N ILE A 373 31.29 8.94 -18.98
CA ILE A 373 30.12 8.11 -18.64
C ILE A 373 29.99 7.92 -17.12
N CYS A 374 31.10 7.87 -16.40
CA CYS A 374 31.15 7.65 -14.95
C CYS A 374 30.74 8.86 -14.11
N THR A 375 30.88 10.09 -14.60
CA THR A 375 30.53 11.32 -13.83
C THR A 375 29.01 11.61 -13.83
N VAL A 376 28.21 10.69 -13.30
CA VAL A 376 26.73 10.78 -13.24
C VAL A 376 26.20 10.32 -11.88
N ALA A 377 25.09 10.93 -11.44
CA ALA A 377 24.43 10.72 -10.15
C ALA A 377 24.13 9.23 -9.81
N PRO A 378 24.28 8.81 -8.54
CA PRO A 378 24.05 7.43 -8.10
C PRO A 378 22.58 7.00 -8.18
N SER A 379 22.36 5.69 -8.29
CA SER A 379 21.04 5.06 -8.33
C SER A 379 20.33 4.97 -6.97
N GLU A 380 21.05 5.10 -5.86
CA GLU A 380 20.51 5.14 -4.49
C GLU A 380 21.38 6.08 -3.66
N THR A 381 20.78 6.85 -2.75
CA THR A 381 21.51 7.67 -1.77
C THR A 381 21.13 7.30 -0.34
N PHE A 382 22.04 7.53 0.58
CA PHE A 382 21.93 7.18 1.98
C PHE A 382 22.17 8.43 2.81
N VAL A 383 21.39 8.63 3.88
CA VAL A 383 21.41 9.83 4.71
C VAL A 383 21.46 9.43 6.19
N ASP A 384 22.36 10.06 6.94
CA ASP A 384 22.59 9.80 8.36
C ASP A 384 23.09 11.10 9.04
N ASP A 385 22.46 11.53 10.14
CA ASP A 385 22.85 12.75 10.86
C ASP A 385 24.18 12.59 11.60
N ASP A 386 24.61 11.37 11.95
CA ASP A 386 25.94 11.09 12.51
C ASP A 386 27.08 11.38 11.50
N TRP A 387 26.78 11.54 10.20
CA TRP A 387 27.79 11.88 9.18
C TRP A 387 28.07 13.39 9.09
N ALA A 388 27.39 14.23 9.88
CA ALA A 388 27.58 15.68 9.90
C ALA A 388 29.02 16.09 10.26
N GLY A 389 29.66 16.83 9.36
CA GLY A 389 31.06 17.27 9.50
C GLY A 389 32.09 16.31 8.89
N SER A 390 31.66 15.25 8.20
CA SER A 390 32.52 14.43 7.34
C SER A 390 33.10 15.25 6.19
N SER A 391 34.32 14.94 5.76
CA SER A 391 34.91 15.50 4.54
C SER A 391 34.34 14.82 3.29
N LEU A 392 34.25 15.55 2.18
CA LEU A 392 33.93 14.97 0.87
C LEU A 392 34.90 13.82 0.55
N GLY A 393 34.40 12.73 -0.01
CA GLY A 393 35.17 11.50 -0.30
C GLY A 393 35.40 10.58 0.90
N ALA A 394 35.02 10.95 2.13
CA ALA A 394 35.17 10.07 3.29
C ALA A 394 34.24 8.85 3.22
N VAL A 395 34.74 7.67 3.60
CA VAL A 395 33.89 6.48 3.79
C VAL A 395 33.17 6.61 5.15
N VAL A 396 31.86 6.77 5.12
CA VAL A 396 31.03 7.10 6.29
C VAL A 396 30.15 5.95 6.78
N GLY A 397 29.83 4.98 5.92
CA GLY A 397 29.00 3.84 6.29
C GLY A 397 29.26 2.62 5.42
N GLY A 398 30.20 1.75 5.82
CA GLY A 398 30.55 0.53 5.09
C GLY A 398 31.23 0.83 3.75
N ASP A 399 30.44 0.89 2.68
CA ASP A 399 30.80 1.21 1.29
C ASP A 399 30.28 2.59 0.84
N LYS A 400 29.66 3.38 1.72
CA LYS A 400 29.11 4.71 1.37
C LYS A 400 30.15 5.82 1.50
N ILE A 401 30.24 6.64 0.44
CA ILE A 401 31.19 7.73 0.22
C ILE A 401 30.46 9.07 0.38
N PHE A 402 30.96 9.91 1.29
CA PHE A 402 30.35 11.19 1.63
C PHE A 402 30.44 12.20 0.47
N GLY A 403 29.30 12.75 0.07
CA GLY A 403 29.19 13.66 -1.07
C GLY A 403 29.03 12.95 -2.43
N TYR A 404 29.02 11.60 -2.48
CA TYR A 404 28.63 10.85 -3.68
C TYR A 404 27.33 10.08 -3.44
N ASN A 405 27.35 9.04 -2.59
CA ASN A 405 26.17 8.23 -2.27
C ASN A 405 25.80 8.26 -0.77
N GLY A 406 26.60 8.92 0.08
CA GLY A 406 26.27 9.21 1.48
C GLY A 406 26.21 10.72 1.78
N PHE A 407 25.22 11.16 2.57
CA PHE A 407 24.98 12.57 2.89
C PHE A 407 24.57 12.77 4.36
N SER A 408 24.84 13.95 4.94
CA SER A 408 24.39 14.29 6.30
C SER A 408 23.12 15.15 6.34
N THR A 409 22.45 15.32 5.21
CA THR A 409 21.20 16.10 5.09
C THR A 409 20.24 15.39 4.14
N VAL A 410 18.95 15.42 4.48
CA VAL A 410 17.91 14.78 3.67
C VAL A 410 17.84 15.40 2.28
N GLU A 411 17.90 16.73 2.19
CA GLU A 411 17.95 17.45 0.91
C GLU A 411 19.17 17.07 0.07
N GLY A 412 20.36 16.89 0.68
CA GLY A 412 21.55 16.44 -0.05
C GLY A 412 21.38 15.05 -0.66
N GLY A 413 20.69 14.14 0.04
CA GLY A 413 20.29 12.84 -0.50
C GLY A 413 19.27 12.95 -1.63
N ILE A 414 18.27 13.83 -1.51
CA ILE A 414 17.25 14.11 -2.54
C ILE A 414 17.90 14.71 -3.78
N ASP A 415 18.73 15.75 -3.66
CA ASP A 415 19.38 16.43 -4.79
C ASP A 415 20.22 15.47 -5.62
N ASN A 416 21.01 14.62 -4.97
CA ASN A 416 22.02 13.80 -5.63
C ASN A 416 21.54 12.42 -6.11
N VAL A 417 20.36 11.93 -5.68
CA VAL A 417 19.85 10.65 -6.20
C VAL A 417 19.33 10.79 -7.64
N ALA A 418 19.47 9.74 -8.45
CA ALA A 418 18.65 9.56 -9.65
C ALA A 418 17.15 9.41 -9.29
N ASN A 419 16.25 9.24 -10.27
CA ASN A 419 14.81 9.05 -10.01
C ASN A 419 14.54 7.67 -9.35
N SER A 420 14.80 7.57 -8.04
CA SER A 420 15.02 6.31 -7.31
C SER A 420 14.93 6.53 -5.78
N THR A 421 15.70 5.80 -4.96
CA THR A 421 15.54 5.72 -3.49
C THR A 421 16.57 6.53 -2.70
N VAL A 422 16.08 7.30 -1.72
CA VAL A 422 16.84 7.91 -0.62
C VAL A 422 16.53 7.12 0.66
N HIS A 423 17.56 6.57 1.32
CA HIS A 423 17.43 5.83 2.57
C HIS A 423 17.86 6.69 3.77
N LEU A 424 16.98 6.88 4.76
CA LEU A 424 17.26 7.65 5.97
C LEU A 424 17.55 6.70 7.15
N MET A 425 18.73 6.82 7.75
CA MET A 425 19.13 6.04 8.92
C MET A 425 18.42 6.52 10.19
N ALA A 426 18.42 5.67 11.22
CA ALA A 426 17.94 5.98 12.57
C ALA A 426 18.63 7.26 13.11
N GLY A 427 17.88 8.35 13.22
CA GLY A 427 18.45 9.69 13.26
C GLY A 427 17.42 10.81 13.47
N THR A 428 17.88 12.00 13.86
CA THR A 428 17.02 13.20 13.99
C THR A 428 17.52 14.28 13.04
N TYR A 429 16.67 14.69 12.11
CA TYR A 429 17.01 15.57 11.01
C TYR A 429 16.30 16.92 11.16
N PRO A 430 16.94 17.94 11.77
CA PRO A 430 16.48 19.32 11.71
C PRO A 430 16.48 19.83 10.27
N VAL A 431 15.36 20.36 9.81
CA VAL A 431 15.22 20.92 8.46
C VAL A 431 14.53 22.29 8.50
N THR A 432 14.62 23.06 7.42
CA THR A 432 13.86 24.33 7.27
C THR A 432 12.71 24.15 6.26
N ALA A 433 13.01 23.42 5.20
CA ALA A 433 12.10 22.86 4.20
C ALA A 433 12.87 21.75 3.47
N LEU A 434 12.15 20.80 2.86
CA LEU A 434 12.68 19.82 1.92
C LEU A 434 11.85 19.90 0.63
N HIS A 435 12.48 19.84 -0.54
CA HIS A 435 11.85 20.11 -1.84
C HIS A 435 11.93 18.91 -2.80
N ILE A 436 10.80 18.22 -3.00
CA ILE A 436 10.70 17.06 -3.89
C ILE A 436 10.25 17.49 -5.29
N THR A 437 11.24 17.94 -6.08
CA THR A 437 11.12 18.46 -7.45
C THR A 437 11.26 17.39 -8.55
N LYS A 438 11.40 16.11 -8.17
CA LYS A 438 11.55 14.95 -9.08
C LYS A 438 11.00 13.66 -8.46
N PRO A 439 10.66 12.63 -9.27
CA PRO A 439 10.26 11.32 -8.77
C PRO A 439 11.30 10.71 -7.83
N VAL A 440 10.86 10.30 -6.63
CA VAL A 440 11.75 9.78 -5.57
C VAL A 440 10.99 8.90 -4.58
N THR A 441 11.64 7.88 -4.04
CA THR A 441 11.19 7.17 -2.84
C THR A 441 12.09 7.56 -1.68
N ILE A 442 11.52 7.98 -0.55
CA ILE A 442 12.25 8.26 0.69
C ILE A 442 11.82 7.24 1.75
N GLU A 443 12.72 6.32 2.10
CA GLU A 443 12.49 5.26 3.09
C GLU A 443 13.30 5.53 4.35
N GLY A 444 12.61 5.76 5.48
CA GLY A 444 13.23 5.71 6.81
C GLY A 444 13.48 4.27 7.29
N GLU A 445 14.47 4.07 8.15
CA GLU A 445 14.74 2.73 8.69
C GLU A 445 13.57 2.17 9.53
N ASP A 446 13.02 2.97 10.45
CA ASP A 446 11.85 2.68 11.28
C ASP A 446 11.19 4.01 11.74
N PRO A 447 9.84 4.11 11.74
CA PRO A 447 9.15 5.34 12.13
C PRO A 447 9.22 5.66 13.64
N ASN A 448 9.94 4.87 14.44
CA ASN A 448 10.28 5.17 15.83
C ASN A 448 11.74 5.60 16.02
N THR A 449 12.54 5.63 14.95
CA THR A 449 13.96 6.04 14.99
C THR A 449 14.31 7.15 13.99
N VAL A 450 13.55 7.31 12.90
CA VAL A 450 13.75 8.40 11.91
C VAL A 450 12.80 9.56 12.19
N PHE A 451 13.34 10.72 12.55
CA PHE A 451 12.59 11.94 12.88
C PHE A 451 12.96 13.11 11.98
N ILE A 452 12.02 13.59 11.17
CA ILE A 452 12.12 14.85 10.44
C ILE A 452 11.54 15.96 11.32
N GLU A 453 12.35 16.98 11.63
CA GLU A 453 11.97 18.08 12.52
C GLU A 453 12.11 19.45 11.83
N PRO A 454 11.06 19.96 11.17
CA PRO A 454 11.12 21.25 10.48
C PRO A 454 11.08 22.46 11.43
N GLY A 455 10.59 22.24 12.66
CA GLY A 455 10.34 23.31 13.63
C GLY A 455 9.05 24.11 13.36
N ALA A 456 8.59 24.78 14.41
CA ALA A 456 7.27 25.41 14.41
C ALA A 456 7.18 26.60 13.44
N GLY A 457 6.29 26.50 12.46
CA GLY A 457 6.06 27.51 11.41
C GLY A 457 6.59 27.11 10.03
N ASN A 458 7.53 26.16 9.96
CA ASN A 458 8.10 25.66 8.73
C ASN A 458 7.25 24.53 8.11
N VAL A 459 7.49 24.19 6.84
CA VAL A 459 6.90 23.01 6.18
C VAL A 459 7.96 21.91 6.18
N GLY A 460 7.55 20.64 6.35
CA GLY A 460 8.46 19.50 6.24
C GLY A 460 8.88 19.25 4.81
N TYR A 461 7.99 18.64 4.02
CA TYR A 461 8.20 18.42 2.59
C TYR A 461 7.26 19.30 1.76
N TYR A 462 7.83 20.03 0.81
CA TYR A 462 7.13 20.49 -0.39
C TYR A 462 7.23 19.41 -1.46
N ILE A 463 6.12 19.13 -2.14
CA ILE A 463 6.06 18.20 -3.27
C ILE A 463 5.49 18.94 -4.48
N ASP A 464 6.26 18.94 -5.57
CA ASP A 464 5.92 19.51 -6.88
C ASP A 464 6.26 18.55 -8.04
N ALA A 465 6.34 17.24 -7.75
CA ALA A 465 6.63 16.18 -8.72
C ALA A 465 5.75 14.93 -8.58
N ASP A 466 5.57 14.23 -9.72
CA ASP A 466 4.90 12.93 -9.84
C ASP A 466 5.74 11.77 -9.26
N ASP A 467 5.10 10.63 -9.00
CA ASP A 467 5.74 9.35 -8.63
C ASP A 467 6.62 9.43 -7.37
N VAL A 468 6.11 10.14 -6.35
CA VAL A 468 6.78 10.37 -5.06
C VAL A 468 6.27 9.42 -3.98
N THR A 469 7.15 8.78 -3.21
CA THR A 469 6.77 7.93 -2.07
C THR A 469 7.55 8.27 -0.81
N LEU A 470 6.87 8.44 0.33
CA LEU A 470 7.48 8.57 1.65
C LEU A 470 7.05 7.42 2.55
N MET A 471 7.99 6.75 3.22
CA MET A 471 7.66 5.64 4.12
C MET A 471 8.54 5.54 5.37
N ASN A 472 8.01 4.86 6.39
CA ASN A 472 8.75 4.39 7.58
C ASN A 472 9.47 5.50 8.38
N MET A 473 8.90 6.70 8.48
CA MET A 473 9.48 7.85 9.20
C MET A 473 8.44 8.59 10.07
N THR A 474 8.91 9.36 11.06
CA THR A 474 8.12 10.39 11.75
C THR A 474 8.43 11.77 11.18
N ILE A 475 7.40 12.59 10.95
CA ILE A 475 7.52 14.03 10.64
C ILE A 475 6.79 14.81 11.74
N GLN A 476 7.52 15.64 12.49
CA GLN A 476 6.98 16.26 13.70
C GLN A 476 7.37 17.72 13.92
N GLY A 477 6.49 18.45 14.62
CA GLY A 477 6.71 19.84 15.03
C GLY A 477 6.64 20.89 13.91
N ALA A 478 6.29 20.50 12.68
CA ALA A 478 6.12 21.41 11.55
C ALA A 478 4.85 22.27 11.68
N SER A 479 4.65 23.24 10.79
CA SER A 479 3.33 23.82 10.50
C SER A 479 2.51 22.86 9.63
N GLN A 480 3.02 22.51 8.46
CA GLN A 480 2.53 21.43 7.60
C GLN A 480 3.64 20.37 7.51
N ALA A 481 3.38 19.12 7.86
CA ALA A 481 4.39 18.07 7.68
C ALA A 481 4.67 17.79 6.19
N VAL A 482 3.62 17.84 5.35
CA VAL A 482 3.74 17.79 3.89
C VAL A 482 2.79 18.80 3.25
N ARG A 483 3.24 19.49 2.20
CA ARG A 483 2.39 20.27 1.31
C ARG A 483 2.66 19.93 -0.16
N PHE A 484 1.59 19.67 -0.90
CA PHE A 484 1.60 19.69 -2.37
C PHE A 484 1.39 21.12 -2.88
N GLU A 485 2.32 21.66 -3.67
CA GLU A 485 2.26 23.05 -4.12
C GLU A 485 2.73 23.18 -5.59
N MET A 486 1.84 22.88 -6.53
CA MET A 486 2.07 23.00 -7.97
C MET A 486 0.90 23.74 -8.66
N PRO A 487 0.82 25.08 -8.52
CA PRO A 487 -0.34 25.85 -8.92
C PRO A 487 -0.63 25.81 -10.43
N GLY A 488 -1.78 25.24 -10.81
CA GLY A 488 -2.25 25.14 -12.19
C GLY A 488 -1.96 23.81 -12.89
N ASP A 489 -1.29 22.86 -12.23
CA ASP A 489 -1.02 21.52 -12.77
C ASP A 489 -1.51 20.41 -11.81
N THR A 490 -1.18 19.15 -12.12
CA THR A 490 -1.56 17.95 -11.38
C THR A 490 -0.34 17.14 -11.01
N ILE A 491 -0.20 16.85 -9.72
CA ILE A 491 0.75 15.87 -9.16
C ILE A 491 0.09 14.49 -9.13
N ARG A 492 0.85 13.43 -9.42
CA ARG A 492 0.33 12.07 -9.62
C ARG A 492 1.05 11.03 -8.77
N ASN A 493 0.32 9.98 -8.40
CA ASN A 493 0.86 8.73 -7.84
C ASN A 493 1.65 8.90 -6.53
N THR A 494 1.27 9.84 -5.66
CA THR A 494 1.98 10.04 -4.39
C THR A 494 1.53 9.06 -3.31
N ALA A 495 2.47 8.40 -2.63
CA ALA A 495 2.18 7.44 -1.57
C ALA A 495 2.86 7.77 -0.23
N PHE A 496 2.10 7.65 0.87
CA PHE A 496 2.59 7.68 2.25
C PHE A 496 2.33 6.33 2.90
N ASN A 497 3.36 5.64 3.39
CA ASN A 497 3.22 4.29 3.95
C ASN A 497 3.91 4.17 5.32
N GLY A 498 3.14 3.93 6.39
CA GLY A 498 3.66 3.84 7.76
C GLY A 498 4.26 5.14 8.31
N VAL A 499 3.97 6.29 7.68
CA VAL A 499 4.46 7.61 8.09
C VAL A 499 3.66 8.11 9.29
N ARG A 500 4.35 8.74 10.25
CA ARG A 500 3.75 9.31 11.46
C ARG A 500 3.81 10.83 11.40
N PHE A 501 2.68 11.48 11.64
CA PHE A 501 2.50 12.93 11.56
C PHE A 501 2.15 13.46 12.96
N LEU A 502 3.16 13.86 13.73
CA LEU A 502 3.02 14.14 15.17
C LEU A 502 3.15 15.64 15.49
N ASN A 503 2.21 16.18 16.28
CA ASN A 503 2.31 17.54 16.86
C ASN A 503 2.54 18.69 15.84
N ASN A 504 2.08 18.54 14.59
CA ASN A 504 2.28 19.55 13.55
C ASN A 504 1.22 20.67 13.66
N SER A 505 1.61 21.90 13.91
CA SER A 505 0.74 22.97 14.45
C SER A 505 -0.42 23.39 13.54
N SER A 506 -0.39 23.06 12.25
CA SER A 506 -1.50 23.30 11.31
C SER A 506 -2.02 22.02 10.67
N ARG A 507 -1.20 21.28 9.90
CA ARG A 507 -1.63 20.14 9.06
C ARG A 507 -0.66 18.96 9.14
N GLY A 508 -1.17 17.74 8.99
CA GLY A 508 -0.36 16.60 8.53
C GLY A 508 0.00 16.78 7.05
N ILE A 509 -0.98 16.58 6.17
CA ILE A 509 -0.86 16.75 4.71
C ILE A 509 -1.75 17.91 4.25
N GLU A 510 -1.26 18.78 3.38
CA GLU A 510 -2.03 19.84 2.72
C GLU A 510 -1.91 19.78 1.19
N ILE A 511 -3.04 19.61 0.48
CA ILE A 511 -3.14 19.94 -0.95
C ILE A 511 -3.39 21.44 -1.05
N HIS A 512 -2.42 22.20 -1.57
CA HIS A 512 -2.49 23.66 -1.55
C HIS A 512 -3.42 24.21 -2.65
N ASN A 513 -3.69 25.53 -2.58
CA ASN A 513 -4.52 26.22 -3.55
C ASN A 513 -4.03 26.03 -4.99
N LEU A 514 -4.97 25.94 -5.93
CA LEU A 514 -4.76 25.72 -7.36
C LEU A 514 -3.95 24.46 -7.73
N THR A 515 -3.65 23.58 -6.77
CA THR A 515 -2.91 22.34 -7.00
C THR A 515 -3.88 21.17 -7.11
N THR A 516 -3.75 20.35 -8.14
CA THR A 516 -4.47 19.07 -8.24
C THR A 516 -3.54 17.93 -7.79
N VAL A 517 -4.06 16.96 -7.05
CA VAL A 517 -3.35 15.70 -6.76
C VAL A 517 -4.23 14.53 -7.16
N SER A 518 -3.66 13.57 -7.88
CA SER A 518 -4.35 12.36 -8.34
C SER A 518 -3.65 11.07 -7.91
N ASN A 519 -4.42 10.02 -7.59
CA ASN A 519 -3.91 8.74 -7.05
C ASN A 519 -3.03 8.95 -5.81
N LEU A 520 -3.58 9.65 -4.81
CA LEU A 520 -2.95 9.88 -3.51
C LEU A 520 -3.26 8.69 -2.58
N GLN A 521 -2.23 8.02 -2.07
CA GLN A 521 -2.36 6.85 -1.21
C GLN A 521 -1.81 7.13 0.20
N VAL A 522 -2.62 6.90 1.23
CA VAL A 522 -2.25 7.08 2.65
C VAL A 522 -2.51 5.76 3.39
N ILE A 523 -1.44 5.00 3.64
CA ILE A 523 -1.49 3.59 4.01
C ILE A 523 -0.82 3.37 5.37
N ASN A 524 -1.55 2.82 6.34
CA ASN A 524 -1.06 2.53 7.70
C ASN A 524 -0.41 3.75 8.42
N CYS A 525 -0.78 4.98 8.04
CA CYS A 525 -0.22 6.20 8.60
C CYS A 525 -0.86 6.54 9.95
N PHE A 526 -0.15 7.31 10.78
CA PHE A 526 -0.59 7.67 12.12
C PHE A 526 -0.48 9.19 12.34
N PHE A 527 -1.61 9.86 12.42
CA PHE A 527 -1.72 11.30 12.67
C PHE A 527 -2.14 11.51 14.13
N ASP A 528 -1.37 12.29 14.88
CA ASP A 528 -1.68 12.59 16.30
C ASP A 528 -1.30 14.02 16.66
N ASN A 529 -2.30 14.79 17.10
CA ASN A 529 -2.16 16.19 17.51
C ASN A 529 -1.65 17.20 16.44
N PRO A 530 -1.85 17.05 15.11
CA PRO A 530 -2.06 18.21 14.26
C PRO A 530 -3.50 18.72 14.34
N ASN A 531 -3.70 20.01 14.07
CA ASN A 531 -5.03 20.62 14.05
C ASN A 531 -5.93 19.97 12.98
N VAL A 532 -5.37 19.62 11.81
CA VAL A 532 -6.05 18.81 10.78
C VAL A 532 -5.11 17.72 10.27
N GLY A 533 -5.62 16.48 10.11
CA GLY A 533 -4.84 15.36 9.58
C GLY A 533 -4.47 15.55 8.10
N ILE A 534 -5.47 15.48 7.22
CA ILE A 534 -5.34 15.75 5.78
C ILE A 534 -6.28 16.91 5.42
N ARG A 535 -5.77 17.91 4.69
CA ARG A 535 -6.55 19.05 4.20
C ARG A 535 -6.41 19.23 2.69
N LEU A 536 -7.52 19.55 2.02
CA LEU A 536 -7.52 20.28 0.76
C LEU A 536 -7.80 21.76 1.01
N ALA A 537 -7.07 22.64 0.33
CA ALA A 537 -7.35 24.07 0.33
C ALA A 537 -8.55 24.41 -0.56
N SER A 538 -9.13 25.59 -0.36
CA SER A 538 -10.36 26.09 -1.00
C SER A 538 -10.41 25.94 -2.53
N SER A 539 -9.24 25.92 -3.18
CA SER A 539 -9.08 25.73 -4.64
C SER A 539 -8.17 24.55 -5.03
N GLY A 540 -7.84 23.66 -4.09
CA GLY A 540 -7.10 22.43 -4.34
C GLY A 540 -8.05 21.29 -4.71
N VAL A 541 -7.60 20.37 -5.57
CA VAL A 541 -8.46 19.30 -6.12
C VAL A 541 -7.86 17.93 -5.81
N GLY A 542 -8.70 17.01 -5.33
CA GLY A 542 -8.31 15.63 -5.04
C GLY A 542 -9.00 14.64 -5.96
N LEU A 543 -8.23 13.83 -6.69
CA LEU A 543 -8.74 12.77 -7.58
C LEU A 543 -8.21 11.41 -7.08
N ASP A 544 -9.07 10.41 -6.92
CA ASP A 544 -8.70 9.05 -6.49
C ASP A 544 -7.82 9.03 -5.21
N ILE A 545 -8.30 9.68 -4.14
CA ILE A 545 -7.65 9.66 -2.81
C ILE A 545 -8.05 8.38 -2.09
N THR A 546 -7.06 7.54 -1.76
CA THR A 546 -7.25 6.29 -0.99
C THR A 546 -6.55 6.38 0.37
N ILE A 547 -7.32 6.22 1.44
CA ILE A 547 -6.85 6.20 2.83
C ILE A 547 -7.18 4.82 3.41
N THR A 548 -6.18 4.09 3.90
CA THR A 548 -6.36 2.70 4.36
C THR A 548 -5.56 2.41 5.62
N GLY A 549 -6.19 1.72 6.58
CA GLY A 549 -5.53 1.24 7.82
C GLY A 549 -4.93 2.33 8.71
N SER A 550 -5.28 3.59 8.47
CA SER A 550 -4.63 4.76 9.07
C SER A 550 -5.39 5.26 10.31
N THR A 551 -4.68 5.88 11.24
CA THR A 551 -5.25 6.44 12.48
C THR A 551 -5.15 7.95 12.51
N PHE A 552 -6.25 8.61 12.85
CA PHE A 552 -6.40 10.06 12.99
C PHE A 552 -6.91 10.36 14.40
N GLN A 553 -6.05 10.85 15.28
CA GLN A 553 -6.45 11.14 16.66
C GLN A 553 -6.10 12.53 17.18
N ASN A 554 -6.98 13.03 18.05
CA ASN A 554 -6.82 14.29 18.78
C ASN A 554 -6.72 15.55 17.88
N HIS A 555 -7.39 15.56 16.71
CA HIS A 555 -7.43 16.72 15.80
C HIS A 555 -8.64 17.63 16.08
N GLN A 556 -8.77 18.71 15.30
CA GLN A 556 -10.07 19.28 14.96
C GLN A 556 -10.76 18.44 13.86
N LEU A 557 -10.05 18.15 12.77
CA LEU A 557 -10.56 17.40 11.62
C LEU A 557 -9.58 16.29 11.21
N GLY A 558 -10.05 15.05 11.02
CA GLY A 558 -9.22 13.97 10.48
C GLY A 558 -8.92 14.19 8.99
N PHE A 559 -9.98 14.19 8.19
CA PHE A 559 -9.97 14.61 6.78
C PHE A 559 -10.83 15.87 6.60
N TYR A 560 -10.32 16.85 5.85
CA TYR A 560 -10.98 18.13 5.55
C TYR A 560 -10.85 18.49 4.06
N GLU A 561 -11.92 18.34 3.30
CA GLU A 561 -12.09 19.05 2.03
C GLU A 561 -12.76 20.41 2.30
N ALA A 562 -12.26 21.47 1.67
CA ALA A 562 -12.73 22.85 1.85
C ALA A 562 -12.94 23.51 0.49
N ASN A 563 -14.04 24.23 0.32
CA ASN A 563 -14.34 24.97 -0.90
C ASN A 563 -14.40 26.50 -0.68
N ASP A 564 -14.96 26.99 0.42
CA ASP A 564 -15.07 28.44 0.73
C ASP A 564 -15.62 29.33 -0.42
N PHE A 565 -16.62 28.87 -1.19
CA PHE A 565 -17.13 29.49 -2.45
C PHE A 565 -16.16 29.49 -3.64
N SER A 566 -15.10 28.68 -3.62
CA SER A 566 -14.08 28.60 -4.68
C SER A 566 -14.24 27.33 -5.54
N THR A 567 -13.14 26.72 -5.99
CA THR A 567 -13.14 25.65 -7.02
C THR A 567 -12.62 24.29 -6.54
N GLY A 568 -12.31 24.15 -5.25
CA GLY A 568 -11.91 22.86 -4.66
C GLY A 568 -13.04 21.85 -4.70
N PHE A 569 -12.67 20.58 -4.86
CA PHE A 569 -13.56 19.41 -4.75
C PHE A 569 -12.73 18.12 -4.58
N VAL A 570 -13.39 17.04 -4.17
CA VAL A 570 -12.83 15.68 -4.22
C VAL A 570 -13.71 14.74 -5.03
N ASP A 571 -13.07 13.91 -5.85
CA ASP A 571 -13.70 12.91 -6.72
C ASP A 571 -12.96 11.57 -6.57
N GLY A 572 -13.63 10.54 -6.07
CA GLY A 572 -12.97 9.27 -5.73
C GLY A 572 -12.29 9.34 -4.36
N LEU A 573 -13.06 9.43 -3.27
CA LEU A 573 -12.53 9.36 -1.90
C LEU A 573 -12.84 8.00 -1.28
N HIS A 574 -11.83 7.16 -1.09
CA HIS A 574 -11.96 5.86 -0.43
C HIS A 574 -11.28 5.91 0.95
N VAL A 575 -12.05 5.65 2.01
CA VAL A 575 -11.56 5.59 3.40
C VAL A 575 -11.97 4.26 4.01
N THR A 576 -11.01 3.35 4.14
CA THR A 576 -11.27 1.94 4.48
C THR A 576 -10.45 1.48 5.69
N GLY A 577 -11.11 0.91 6.71
CA GLY A 577 -10.44 0.29 7.86
C GLY A 577 -9.61 1.24 8.72
N CYS A 578 -9.93 2.54 8.71
CA CYS A 578 -9.25 3.58 9.47
C CYS A 578 -9.87 3.79 10.87
N THR A 579 -9.15 4.50 11.74
CA THR A 579 -9.64 4.91 13.07
C THR A 579 -9.60 6.42 13.22
N PHE A 580 -10.74 7.04 13.53
CA PHE A 580 -10.88 8.46 13.84
C PHE A 580 -11.26 8.60 15.32
N ARG A 581 -10.36 9.13 16.16
CA ARG A 581 -10.54 9.17 17.62
C ARG A 581 -10.40 10.58 18.22
N ASN A 582 -11.31 10.94 19.11
CA ASN A 582 -11.30 12.19 19.89
C ASN A 582 -11.24 13.48 19.03
N ASN A 583 -11.69 13.45 17.77
CA ASN A 583 -11.62 14.63 16.90
C ASN A 583 -12.68 15.65 17.31
N SER A 584 -12.23 16.84 17.70
CA SER A 584 -13.06 17.88 18.32
C SER A 584 -14.06 18.56 17.37
N PHE A 585 -13.97 18.29 16.06
CA PHE A 585 -15.04 18.55 15.09
C PHE A 585 -15.44 17.27 14.33
N ALA A 586 -14.65 16.77 13.37
CA ALA A 586 -15.08 15.63 12.56
C ALA A 586 -13.97 14.60 12.28
N GLY A 587 -14.36 13.33 12.13
CA GLY A 587 -13.49 12.31 11.54
C GLY A 587 -13.23 12.60 10.05
N VAL A 588 -14.31 12.63 9.27
CA VAL A 588 -14.29 13.01 7.84
C VAL A 588 -15.27 14.15 7.59
N TYR A 589 -14.79 15.26 7.03
CA TYR A 589 -15.59 16.41 6.60
C TYR A 589 -15.28 16.78 5.16
N GLY A 590 -16.30 17.18 4.40
CA GLY A 590 -16.13 17.81 3.10
C GLY A 590 -17.34 18.60 2.64
N GLU A 591 -17.12 19.56 1.76
CA GLU A 591 -18.10 20.52 1.27
C GLU A 591 -18.53 20.18 -0.16
N GLU A 592 -17.59 19.71 -0.98
CA GLU A 592 -17.72 19.43 -2.41
C GLU A 592 -17.11 18.06 -2.76
N ILE A 593 -17.68 16.98 -2.20
CA ILE A 593 -17.23 15.59 -2.45
C ILE A 593 -18.23 14.82 -3.32
N ARG A 594 -17.73 14.06 -4.31
CA ARG A 594 -18.48 13.03 -5.03
C ARG A 594 -17.70 11.70 -5.13
N ASN A 595 -18.40 10.62 -5.49
CA ASN A 595 -17.81 9.28 -5.68
C ASN A 595 -16.98 8.85 -4.46
N ALA A 596 -17.61 8.79 -3.29
CA ALA A 596 -16.92 8.51 -2.02
C ALA A 596 -17.43 7.22 -1.35
N LEU A 597 -16.51 6.47 -0.77
CA LEU A 597 -16.76 5.23 -0.03
C LEU A 597 -16.05 5.31 1.32
N ILE A 598 -16.84 5.36 2.39
CA ILE A 598 -16.37 5.40 3.78
C ILE A 598 -16.80 4.07 4.41
N GLU A 599 -15.89 3.10 4.51
CA GLU A 599 -16.23 1.73 4.92
C GLU A 599 -15.31 1.07 5.96
N ASP A 600 -15.90 0.18 6.77
CA ASP A 600 -15.21 -0.64 7.78
C ASP A 600 -14.39 0.19 8.82
N ASN A 601 -14.69 1.48 9.01
CA ASN A 601 -13.93 2.38 9.90
C ASN A 601 -14.48 2.41 11.34
N LEU A 602 -13.63 2.82 12.28
CA LEU A 602 -14.00 3.16 13.67
C LEU A 602 -13.98 4.68 13.87
N PHE A 603 -15.10 5.25 14.31
CA PHE A 603 -15.22 6.65 14.73
C PHE A 603 -15.53 6.71 16.24
N GLU A 604 -14.57 7.10 17.08
CA GLU A 604 -14.69 7.06 18.54
C GLU A 604 -14.54 8.44 19.18
N ASN A 605 -15.51 8.87 20.01
CA ASN A 605 -15.51 10.12 20.78
C ASN A 605 -15.34 11.42 19.96
N ASN A 606 -15.55 11.39 18.64
CA ASN A 606 -15.54 12.59 17.80
C ASN A 606 -16.83 13.41 18.04
N ALA A 607 -16.87 14.69 17.68
CA ALA A 607 -18.15 15.41 17.66
C ALA A 607 -19.06 14.85 16.54
N TRP A 608 -18.64 15.01 15.29
CA TRP A 608 -19.18 14.31 14.13
C TRP A 608 -18.29 13.13 13.70
N GLY A 609 -18.89 12.04 13.22
CA GLY A 609 -18.16 10.96 12.55
C GLY A 609 -17.86 11.32 11.09
N PHE A 610 -18.90 11.29 10.27
CA PHE A 610 -18.92 11.76 8.88
C PHE A 610 -19.84 12.98 8.73
N TYR A 611 -19.38 14.03 8.03
CA TYR A 611 -20.16 15.25 7.80
C TYR A 611 -19.96 15.78 6.37
N LEU A 612 -21.02 15.76 5.57
CA LEU A 612 -21.08 16.42 4.26
C LEU A 612 -21.76 17.79 4.40
N PHE A 613 -21.10 18.86 3.97
CA PHE A 613 -21.56 20.26 4.07
C PHE A 613 -21.69 20.94 2.69
N LYS A 614 -22.65 20.48 1.88
CA LYS A 614 -22.89 20.99 0.52
C LYS A 614 -23.66 22.32 0.56
N ALA A 615 -22.92 23.42 0.68
CA ALA A 615 -23.46 24.77 0.81
C ALA A 615 -23.33 25.68 -0.42
N TYR A 616 -22.38 25.39 -1.32
CA TYR A 616 -21.95 26.35 -2.33
C TYR A 616 -22.64 26.16 -3.70
N THR A 617 -22.93 27.29 -4.34
CA THR A 617 -23.77 27.41 -5.56
C THR A 617 -23.02 27.98 -6.77
N THR A 618 -21.69 28.11 -6.66
CA THR A 618 -20.73 28.43 -7.74
C THR A 618 -20.59 27.25 -8.72
N ALA A 619 -19.66 27.35 -9.69
CA ALA A 619 -19.43 26.33 -10.72
C ALA A 619 -18.71 25.06 -10.22
N GLY A 620 -19.00 24.64 -8.99
CA GLY A 620 -18.52 23.40 -8.39
C GLY A 620 -19.25 22.16 -8.92
N VAL A 621 -18.77 21.00 -8.48
CA VAL A 621 -19.30 19.68 -8.87
C VAL A 621 -20.55 19.35 -8.04
N PRO A 622 -21.60 18.71 -8.59
CA PRO A 622 -22.68 18.17 -7.76
C PRO A 622 -22.16 17.05 -6.87
N ALA A 623 -22.41 17.15 -5.56
CA ALA A 623 -22.05 16.12 -4.61
C ALA A 623 -22.90 14.86 -4.80
N GLY A 624 -22.47 13.73 -4.22
CA GLY A 624 -23.20 12.46 -4.26
C GLY A 624 -22.45 11.31 -4.93
N ASN A 625 -23.15 10.17 -5.07
CA ASN A 625 -22.53 8.85 -5.16
C ASN A 625 -21.63 8.62 -3.93
N ILE A 626 -22.20 8.81 -2.75
CA ILE A 626 -21.52 8.72 -1.45
C ILE A 626 -22.11 7.55 -0.70
N THR A 627 -21.27 6.59 -0.30
CA THR A 627 -21.66 5.43 0.49
C THR A 627 -20.90 5.43 1.82
N VAL A 628 -21.64 5.46 2.92
CA VAL A 628 -21.10 5.34 4.29
C VAL A 628 -21.60 4.00 4.85
N ARG A 629 -20.72 3.00 4.97
CA ARG A 629 -21.14 1.63 5.28
C ARG A 629 -20.28 0.84 6.25
N ASN A 630 -20.88 -0.11 6.97
CA ASN A 630 -20.19 -1.02 7.90
C ASN A 630 -19.33 -0.33 8.99
N ASN A 631 -19.45 0.99 9.19
CA ASN A 631 -18.61 1.71 10.14
C ASN A 631 -19.19 1.55 11.56
N GLN A 632 -18.31 1.59 12.55
CA GLN A 632 -18.71 1.68 13.95
C GLN A 632 -18.51 3.12 14.46
N PHE A 633 -19.57 3.72 14.99
CA PHE A 633 -19.55 5.04 15.62
C PHE A 633 -19.81 4.88 17.12
N LEU A 634 -18.86 5.29 17.96
CA LEU A 634 -18.93 5.19 19.42
C LEU A 634 -18.90 6.57 20.05
N ASN A 635 -19.92 6.91 20.83
CA ASN A 635 -20.04 8.18 21.58
C ASN A 635 -19.76 9.43 20.73
N SER A 636 -20.42 9.53 19.57
CA SER A 636 -20.42 10.77 18.78
C SER A 636 -21.11 11.88 19.60
N GLN A 637 -20.45 13.02 19.78
CA GLN A 637 -20.91 14.08 20.70
C GLN A 637 -21.99 14.99 20.07
N THR A 638 -22.16 14.93 18.74
CA THR A 638 -23.27 15.56 18.01
C THR A 638 -24.00 14.51 17.17
N ALA A 639 -23.71 14.41 15.86
CA ALA A 639 -24.29 13.43 14.94
C ALA A 639 -23.19 12.52 14.40
N ALA A 640 -23.35 11.19 14.53
CA ALA A 640 -22.45 10.23 13.92
C ALA A 640 -22.33 10.43 12.39
N ILE A 641 -23.45 10.69 11.72
CA ILE A 641 -23.53 10.98 10.28
C ILE A 641 -24.43 12.20 10.04
N GLU A 642 -23.88 13.28 9.45
CA GLU A 642 -24.65 14.45 9.03
C GLU A 642 -24.55 14.69 7.52
N ILE A 643 -25.69 14.80 6.85
CA ILE A 643 -25.83 15.19 5.44
C ILE A 643 -26.53 16.55 5.38
N TRP A 644 -25.75 17.60 5.13
CA TRP A 644 -26.20 18.98 5.06
C TRP A 644 -26.09 19.45 3.61
N ALA A 645 -27.22 19.75 2.96
CA ALA A 645 -27.26 20.20 1.57
C ALA A 645 -28.26 21.37 1.41
N GLY A 646 -27.75 22.61 1.31
CA GLY A 646 -28.62 23.78 1.31
C GLY A 646 -27.95 25.13 1.02
N GLY A 647 -28.17 25.66 -0.17
CA GLY A 647 -27.55 26.91 -0.62
C GLY A 647 -27.93 28.15 0.21
N PHE A 648 -26.96 29.04 0.37
CA PHE A 648 -27.18 30.38 0.91
C PHE A 648 -27.77 31.37 -0.12
N VAL A 649 -27.58 31.15 -1.43
CA VAL A 649 -28.12 32.06 -2.47
C VAL A 649 -28.41 31.39 -3.83
N GLY A 650 -29.62 31.62 -4.33
CA GLY A 650 -29.89 32.07 -5.70
C GLY A 650 -29.89 31.06 -6.86
N SER A 651 -29.04 30.02 -6.88
CA SER A 651 -28.98 29.10 -8.04
C SER A 651 -30.01 27.97 -7.95
N GLN A 652 -30.40 27.39 -9.09
CA GLN A 652 -31.35 26.26 -9.19
C GLN A 652 -30.65 24.94 -9.56
N LEU A 653 -29.38 24.77 -9.16
CA LEU A 653 -28.63 23.54 -9.40
C LEU A 653 -28.93 22.50 -8.31
N ALA A 654 -28.92 21.22 -8.68
CA ALA A 654 -29.10 20.12 -7.74
C ALA A 654 -27.87 19.99 -6.82
N PHE A 655 -28.08 19.94 -5.50
CA PHE A 655 -26.97 19.83 -4.54
C PHE A 655 -26.39 18.42 -4.48
N LEU A 656 -27.27 17.43 -4.37
CA LEU A 656 -26.92 16.01 -4.47
C LEU A 656 -27.34 15.54 -5.87
N GLY A 657 -26.38 15.49 -6.79
CA GLY A 657 -26.62 15.09 -8.19
C GLY A 657 -26.70 13.57 -8.39
N LEU A 658 -26.16 12.80 -7.44
CA LEU A 658 -26.13 11.34 -7.41
C LEU A 658 -26.47 10.83 -6.00
N PRO A 659 -26.90 9.55 -5.83
CA PRO A 659 -27.45 9.07 -4.56
C PRO A 659 -26.51 9.16 -3.36
N VAL A 660 -27.08 9.16 -2.16
CA VAL A 660 -26.36 8.98 -0.89
C VAL A 660 -26.91 7.75 -0.18
N THR A 661 -26.04 6.82 0.19
CA THR A 661 -26.39 5.57 0.87
C THR A 661 -25.67 5.49 2.22
N ILE A 662 -26.44 5.24 3.28
CA ILE A 662 -25.96 5.02 4.65
C ILE A 662 -26.41 3.61 5.03
N GLU A 663 -25.51 2.62 4.99
CA GLU A 663 -25.88 1.20 5.09
C GLU A 663 -25.10 0.38 6.13
N ASN A 664 -25.79 -0.46 6.90
CA ASN A 664 -25.18 -1.43 7.83
C ASN A 664 -24.17 -0.86 8.85
N ASN A 665 -24.27 0.42 9.23
CA ASN A 665 -23.42 1.02 10.27
C ASN A 665 -23.97 0.73 11.67
N THR A 666 -23.10 0.60 12.67
CA THR A 666 -23.49 0.50 14.10
C THR A 666 -23.14 1.80 14.81
N ILE A 667 -24.10 2.41 15.50
CA ILE A 667 -23.95 3.69 16.20
C ILE A 667 -24.39 3.53 17.67
N ASP A 668 -23.41 3.46 18.58
CA ASP A 668 -23.63 3.29 20.02
C ASP A 668 -23.28 4.59 20.76
N VAL A 669 -24.24 5.19 21.48
CA VAL A 669 -24.05 6.50 22.15
C VAL A 669 -24.64 6.53 23.56
N ASP A 670 -23.85 6.93 24.54
CA ASP A 670 -24.35 7.41 25.84
C ASP A 670 -24.83 8.86 25.68
N VAL A 671 -26.12 9.10 25.94
CA VAL A 671 -26.74 10.42 25.77
C VAL A 671 -26.21 11.49 26.73
N GLY A 672 -25.49 11.10 27.78
CA GLY A 672 -24.75 12.01 28.67
C GLY A 672 -23.58 12.72 27.97
N ASN A 673 -23.02 12.14 26.90
CA ASN A 673 -21.91 12.70 26.13
C ASN A 673 -22.35 13.73 25.06
N LEU A 674 -23.66 13.89 24.81
CA LEU A 674 -24.17 14.76 23.76
C LEU A 674 -24.10 16.25 24.13
N GLN A 675 -23.55 17.05 23.21
CA GLN A 675 -23.43 18.51 23.34
C GLN A 675 -24.75 19.28 23.10
N GLY A 676 -25.88 18.58 22.95
CA GLY A 676 -27.20 19.16 22.70
C GLY A 676 -28.19 18.15 22.10
N ASN A 677 -29.37 18.62 21.65
CA ASN A 677 -30.43 17.74 21.15
C ASN A 677 -30.17 17.32 19.69
N TRP A 678 -29.22 16.40 19.53
CA TRP A 678 -28.75 15.87 18.26
C TRP A 678 -29.41 14.55 17.88
N SER A 679 -29.31 14.23 16.59
CA SER A 679 -29.73 12.98 15.98
C SER A 679 -28.52 12.25 15.43
N GLN A 680 -28.46 10.93 15.57
CA GLN A 680 -27.28 10.18 15.13
C GLN A 680 -27.12 10.11 13.62
N ILE A 681 -28.23 10.10 12.87
CA ILE A 681 -28.27 10.34 11.43
C ILE A 681 -29.12 11.61 11.19
N ASP A 682 -28.51 12.70 10.75
CA ASP A 682 -29.18 14.00 10.51
C ASP A 682 -29.12 14.36 9.02
N ILE A 683 -30.28 14.37 8.35
CA ILE A 683 -30.40 14.65 6.91
C ILE A 683 -31.15 15.97 6.72
N ARG A 684 -30.49 16.95 6.11
CA ARG A 684 -30.97 18.32 5.92
C ARG A 684 -30.87 18.71 4.46
N LEU A 685 -32.00 18.73 3.77
CA LEU A 685 -32.08 18.89 2.32
C LEU A 685 -32.97 20.10 2.05
N LYS A 686 -32.40 21.23 1.62
CA LYS A 686 -33.13 22.50 1.62
C LYS A 686 -34.32 22.48 0.66
N SER A 687 -35.48 22.88 1.16
CA SER A 687 -36.73 22.94 0.39
C SER A 687 -36.62 23.88 -0.81
N GLY A 688 -37.18 23.46 -1.95
CA GLY A 688 -37.09 24.19 -3.22
C GLY A 688 -35.89 23.80 -4.11
N PHE A 689 -35.06 22.85 -3.68
CA PHE A 689 -33.94 22.31 -4.47
C PHE A 689 -34.17 20.81 -4.77
N THR A 690 -33.66 20.34 -5.90
CA THR A 690 -33.70 18.91 -6.25
C THR A 690 -32.49 18.16 -5.68
N HIS A 691 -32.72 16.90 -5.32
CA HIS A 691 -31.69 15.98 -4.86
C HIS A 691 -31.95 14.57 -5.41
N ALA A 692 -30.89 13.78 -5.55
CA ALA A 692 -30.96 12.34 -5.78
C ALA A 692 -31.46 11.59 -4.53
N PRO A 693 -31.85 10.30 -4.64
CA PRO A 693 -32.32 9.52 -3.50
C PRO A 693 -31.33 9.46 -2.34
N VAL A 694 -31.86 9.47 -1.12
CA VAL A 694 -31.09 9.24 0.11
C VAL A 694 -31.64 7.99 0.79
N ASN A 695 -30.78 6.98 0.95
CA ASN A 695 -31.16 5.66 1.46
C ASN A 695 -30.46 5.41 2.80
N ILE A 696 -31.24 5.12 3.84
CA ILE A 696 -30.75 4.74 5.17
C ILE A 696 -31.21 3.30 5.42
N THR A 697 -30.29 2.33 5.34
CA THR A 697 -30.67 0.90 5.38
C THR A 697 -29.82 0.00 6.28
N GLY A 698 -30.46 -0.90 7.03
CA GLY A 698 -29.74 -1.91 7.81
C GLY A 698 -28.89 -1.39 8.98
N ASN A 699 -28.98 -0.11 9.33
CA ASN A 699 -28.15 0.49 10.39
C ASN A 699 -28.70 0.14 11.78
N GLU A 700 -27.81 -0.01 12.76
CA GLU A 700 -28.13 -0.20 14.17
C GLU A 700 -27.82 1.09 14.94
N VAL A 701 -28.78 1.63 15.69
CA VAL A 701 -28.60 2.84 16.51
C VAL A 701 -29.06 2.56 17.94
N ASN A 702 -28.11 2.51 18.87
CA ASN A 702 -28.34 2.25 20.29
C ASN A 702 -28.09 3.50 21.13
N LEU A 703 -29.13 4.02 21.78
CA LEU A 703 -29.01 5.06 22.81
C LEU A 703 -28.90 4.43 24.20
N THR A 704 -28.00 4.93 25.03
CA THR A 704 -27.73 4.42 26.38
C THR A 704 -27.48 5.57 27.38
N GLY A 705 -27.30 5.24 28.66
CA GLY A 705 -26.92 6.21 29.68
C GLY A 705 -28.07 7.10 30.14
N SER A 706 -27.79 8.38 30.43
CA SER A 706 -28.80 9.33 30.92
C SER A 706 -28.42 10.80 30.70
N PHE A 707 -29.43 11.65 30.50
CA PHE A 707 -29.28 13.09 30.21
C PHE A 707 -28.69 13.86 31.40
N THR A 708 -27.37 13.86 31.50
CA THR A 708 -26.56 14.54 32.52
C THR A 708 -25.71 15.69 31.95
N GLY A 709 -25.61 15.78 30.62
CA GLY A 709 -24.86 16.80 29.87
C GLY A 709 -25.73 17.97 29.39
N ALA A 710 -25.45 18.44 28.17
CA ALA A 710 -26.16 19.57 27.55
C ALA A 710 -27.43 19.17 26.76
N ALA A 711 -27.57 17.87 26.43
CA ALA A 711 -28.76 17.34 25.79
C ALA A 711 -29.91 17.14 26.79
N THR A 712 -31.14 17.43 26.34
CA THR A 712 -32.40 17.11 27.03
C THR A 712 -33.29 16.14 26.25
N ALA A 713 -32.93 15.85 24.99
CA ALA A 713 -33.49 14.76 24.18
C ALA A 713 -32.43 14.30 23.17
N ALA A 714 -32.59 13.08 22.64
CA ALA A 714 -31.75 12.54 21.57
C ALA A 714 -32.63 11.87 20.50
N HIS A 715 -32.11 11.72 19.27
CA HIS A 715 -32.86 11.02 18.22
C HIS A 715 -31.97 10.03 17.46
N ALA A 716 -32.55 8.97 16.88
CA ALA A 716 -31.78 8.08 16.01
C ALA A 716 -31.66 8.66 14.60
N VAL A 717 -32.77 8.91 13.91
CA VAL A 717 -32.80 9.54 12.57
C VAL A 717 -33.59 10.86 12.62
N LYS A 718 -33.12 11.89 11.92
CA LYS A 718 -33.81 13.19 11.78
C LYS A 718 -33.78 13.70 10.35
N LEU A 719 -34.94 14.07 9.83
CA LEU A 719 -35.14 14.49 8.44
C LEU A 719 -35.76 15.89 8.37
N ARG A 720 -35.21 16.78 7.52
CA ARG A 720 -35.63 18.20 7.40
C ARG A 720 -35.61 18.73 5.97
N GLY A 721 -36.65 19.47 5.58
CA GLY A 721 -36.73 20.23 4.32
C GLY A 721 -37.47 19.47 3.20
N SER A 722 -36.90 19.42 1.99
CA SER A 722 -37.40 18.57 0.88
C SER A 722 -37.05 17.12 1.16
N LEU A 723 -38.01 16.20 1.04
CA LEU A 723 -37.80 14.78 1.38
C LEU A 723 -38.23 13.85 0.24
N THR A 724 -37.96 14.25 -1.00
CA THR A 724 -38.33 13.51 -2.21
C THR A 724 -37.45 12.27 -2.39
N ASN A 725 -38.01 11.06 -2.36
CA ASN A 725 -37.23 9.80 -2.48
C ASN A 725 -36.21 9.60 -1.34
N VAL A 726 -36.61 9.91 -0.10
CA VAL A 726 -35.86 9.48 1.09
C VAL A 726 -36.42 8.13 1.56
N SER A 727 -35.54 7.13 1.74
CA SER A 727 -35.91 5.80 2.23
C SER A 727 -35.21 5.46 3.54
N ILE A 728 -35.96 4.84 4.46
CA ILE A 728 -35.48 4.30 5.74
C ILE A 728 -35.97 2.85 5.81
N THR A 729 -35.10 1.86 5.62
CA THR A 729 -35.50 0.44 5.62
C THR A 729 -34.59 -0.48 6.42
N HIS A 730 -35.09 -1.58 6.98
CA HIS A 730 -34.27 -2.59 7.67
C HIS A 730 -33.43 -2.09 8.86
N ASN A 731 -33.64 -0.88 9.37
CA ASN A 731 -32.83 -0.33 10.47
C ASN A 731 -33.36 -0.80 11.83
N THR A 732 -32.43 -0.99 12.78
CA THR A 732 -32.74 -1.27 14.19
C THR A 732 -32.46 0.00 14.99
N LEU A 733 -33.53 0.72 15.34
CA LEU A 733 -33.47 1.95 16.13
C LEU A 733 -33.91 1.63 17.56
N ASN A 734 -33.01 1.81 18.52
CA ASN A 734 -33.20 1.44 19.93
C ASN A 734 -32.90 2.65 20.83
N GLY A 735 -33.94 3.22 21.42
CA GLY A 735 -33.84 4.35 22.36
C GLY A 735 -33.39 3.94 23.76
N GLY A 736 -33.20 2.65 24.04
CA GLY A 736 -32.67 2.13 25.30
C GLY A 736 -33.47 2.45 26.56
N GLY A 737 -34.65 3.07 26.44
CA GLY A 737 -35.43 3.57 27.57
C GLY A 737 -34.84 4.82 28.24
N VAL A 738 -33.92 5.55 27.59
CA VAL A 738 -33.22 6.71 28.18
C VAL A 738 -34.13 7.90 28.56
N GLY A 739 -35.39 7.87 28.10
CA GLY A 739 -36.39 8.90 28.40
C GLY A 739 -36.12 10.22 27.70
N ASP A 740 -36.50 11.32 28.33
CA ASP A 740 -36.02 12.67 28.02
C ASP A 740 -35.90 13.49 29.33
N ALA A 741 -35.31 14.68 29.25
CA ALA A 741 -35.20 15.63 30.36
C ALA A 741 -36.01 16.91 30.11
N GLY A 742 -37.24 16.76 29.61
CA GLY A 742 -38.10 17.86 29.17
C GLY A 742 -37.72 18.43 27.80
N GLY A 743 -37.09 17.60 26.95
CA GLY A 743 -36.72 17.99 25.59
C GLY A 743 -37.95 18.18 24.68
N VAL A 744 -37.89 19.19 23.82
CA VAL A 744 -38.97 19.51 22.87
C VAL A 744 -38.40 19.57 21.45
N PRO A 745 -38.79 18.65 20.54
CA PRO A 745 -39.59 17.45 20.80
C PRO A 745 -38.86 16.41 21.68
N PRO A 746 -39.60 15.47 22.29
CA PRO A 746 -39.07 14.34 23.05
C PRO A 746 -38.06 13.46 22.27
N THR A 747 -37.31 12.66 23.02
CA THR A 747 -36.38 11.65 22.48
C THR A 747 -37.11 10.71 21.52
N SER A 748 -36.66 10.63 20.26
CA SER A 748 -37.45 10.03 19.16
C SER A 748 -36.67 9.09 18.24
N GLY A 749 -37.31 8.03 17.76
CA GLY A 749 -36.70 7.10 16.80
C GLY A 749 -36.44 7.75 15.46
N ILE A 750 -37.51 8.11 14.75
CA ILE A 750 -37.44 8.91 13.51
C ILE A 750 -38.16 10.24 13.75
N TYR A 751 -37.41 11.34 13.65
CA TYR A 751 -37.91 12.69 13.81
C TYR A 751 -38.02 13.42 12.45
N PHE A 752 -39.25 13.65 12.00
CA PHE A 752 -39.59 14.51 10.87
C PHE A 752 -39.84 15.95 11.27
N VAL A 753 -39.04 16.88 10.76
CA VAL A 753 -39.32 18.31 10.81
C VAL A 753 -40.25 18.67 9.65
N THR A 754 -41.54 18.91 9.93
CA THR A 754 -42.54 19.19 8.89
C THR A 754 -42.48 20.64 8.38
N ASN A 755 -41.94 21.55 9.19
CA ASN A 755 -41.79 22.97 8.92
C ASN A 755 -40.58 23.52 9.71
N ASP A 756 -39.68 24.25 9.03
CA ASP A 756 -38.45 24.79 9.59
C ASP A 756 -38.12 26.17 8.99
N GLY A 757 -37.68 27.11 9.83
CA GLY A 757 -37.42 28.50 9.42
C GLY A 757 -36.26 28.71 8.45
N PHE A 758 -35.34 27.75 8.30
CA PHE A 758 -34.23 27.80 7.33
C PHE A 758 -34.30 26.69 6.27
N TRP A 759 -34.72 25.48 6.67
CA TRP A 759 -34.82 24.33 5.77
C TRP A 759 -36.12 24.31 4.97
N GLY A 760 -37.14 25.05 5.40
CA GLY A 760 -38.47 25.12 4.79
C GLY A 760 -39.40 23.97 5.19
N THR A 761 -40.51 23.84 4.46
CA THR A 761 -41.46 22.72 4.59
C THR A 761 -41.16 21.64 3.54
N GLY A 762 -41.70 20.43 3.75
CA GLY A 762 -41.83 19.44 2.66
C GLY A 762 -42.65 19.98 1.48
N GLN A 763 -42.44 19.38 0.30
CA GLN A 763 -43.03 19.79 -0.98
C GLN A 763 -44.11 18.84 -1.48
N SER A 764 -45.05 19.35 -2.27
CA SER A 764 -46.09 18.50 -2.90
C SER A 764 -45.46 17.53 -3.90
N GLY A 765 -45.54 16.23 -3.60
CA GLY A 765 -44.83 15.17 -4.33
C GLY A 765 -43.69 14.51 -3.54
N ASP A 766 -43.34 15.02 -2.35
CA ASP A 766 -42.43 14.31 -1.45
C ASP A 766 -43.04 12.97 -1.02
N LEU A 767 -42.35 11.88 -1.35
CA LEU A 767 -42.63 10.53 -0.89
C LEU A 767 -41.47 10.06 0.00
N ILE A 768 -41.82 9.79 1.25
CA ILE A 768 -40.94 9.22 2.26
C ILE A 768 -41.39 7.77 2.48
N THR A 769 -40.47 6.82 2.35
CA THR A 769 -40.76 5.39 2.57
C THR A 769 -40.00 4.88 3.79
N ILE A 770 -40.75 4.36 4.76
CA ILE A 770 -40.27 3.79 6.01
C ILE A 770 -40.87 2.39 6.11
N THR A 771 -40.07 1.34 5.95
CA THR A 771 -40.54 -0.07 5.92
C THR A 771 -39.52 -1.02 6.52
N GLU A 772 -39.96 -2.12 7.12
CA GLU A 772 -39.09 -3.17 7.67
C GLU A 772 -38.11 -2.69 8.77
N ASN A 773 -38.41 -1.60 9.48
CA ASN A 773 -37.58 -1.11 10.60
C ASN A 773 -38.10 -1.60 11.97
N SER A 774 -37.18 -1.82 12.92
CA SER A 774 -37.48 -1.92 14.35
C SER A 774 -37.29 -0.55 15.02
N ILE A 775 -38.27 -0.08 15.79
CA ILE A 775 -38.25 1.23 16.46
C ILE A 775 -38.83 1.09 17.88
N SER A 776 -37.96 1.04 18.89
CA SER A 776 -38.37 0.80 20.28
C SER A 776 -37.58 1.60 21.33
N GLY A 777 -38.15 1.73 22.52
CA GLY A 777 -37.48 2.33 23.68
C GLY A 777 -37.28 3.86 23.64
N PHE A 778 -37.89 4.56 22.67
CA PHE A 778 -37.90 6.03 22.62
C PHE A 778 -39.07 6.61 23.44
N GLN A 779 -39.17 7.93 23.53
CA GLN A 779 -40.43 8.56 23.97
C GLN A 779 -41.44 8.62 22.82
N VAL A 780 -40.99 8.91 21.60
CA VAL A 780 -41.83 8.83 20.39
C VAL A 780 -41.15 7.97 19.32
N GLY A 781 -41.82 6.92 18.82
CA GLY A 781 -41.27 6.07 17.76
C GLY A 781 -41.01 6.85 16.48
N VAL A 782 -42.07 7.44 15.91
CA VAL A 782 -42.03 8.36 14.76
C VAL A 782 -42.79 9.64 15.07
N GLY A 783 -42.08 10.78 15.08
CA GLY A 783 -42.62 12.09 15.45
C GLY A 783 -42.60 13.09 14.30
N LEU A 784 -43.71 13.80 14.10
CA LEU A 784 -43.85 14.87 13.09
C LEU A 784 -44.04 16.23 13.79
N PHE A 785 -43.04 17.11 13.71
CA PHE A 785 -42.98 18.34 14.51
C PHE A 785 -42.74 19.59 13.64
N ASP A 786 -43.41 20.69 14.00
CA ASP A 786 -43.21 22.00 13.40
C ASP A 786 -42.27 22.83 14.30
N ASN A 787 -41.03 23.05 13.85
CA ASN A 787 -40.02 23.83 14.59
C ASN A 787 -40.39 25.31 14.77
N ILE A 788 -41.32 25.84 13.98
CA ILE A 788 -41.76 27.24 14.02
C ILE A 788 -42.95 27.41 14.99
N ALA A 789 -43.89 26.45 14.99
CA ALA A 789 -45.01 26.42 15.91
C ALA A 789 -44.61 25.94 17.32
N GLY A 790 -43.58 25.08 17.43
CA GLY A 790 -43.15 24.47 18.68
C GLY A 790 -44.07 23.36 19.18
N ASP A 791 -44.76 22.67 18.27
CA ASP A 791 -45.72 21.59 18.57
C ASP A 791 -45.72 20.53 17.45
N PHE A 792 -46.37 19.39 17.70
CA PHE A 792 -46.54 18.32 16.70
C PHE A 792 -47.41 18.81 15.54
N GLY A 793 -46.80 19.00 14.38
CA GLY A 793 -47.35 19.73 13.25
C GLY A 793 -47.60 18.83 12.04
N SER A 794 -48.79 18.93 11.47
CA SER A 794 -49.24 18.09 10.36
C SER A 794 -48.43 18.27 9.08
N LEU A 795 -48.39 17.22 8.26
CA LEU A 795 -47.73 17.24 6.94
C LEU A 795 -48.29 18.35 6.02
N PRO A 796 -47.43 19.03 5.25
CA PRO A 796 -47.84 19.91 4.15
C PRO A 796 -48.70 19.16 3.11
N ALA A 797 -49.63 19.88 2.48
CA ALA A 797 -50.53 19.29 1.49
C ALA A 797 -49.75 18.74 0.28
N GLY A 798 -49.91 17.45 0.02
CA GLY A 798 -49.22 16.73 -1.08
C GLY A 798 -47.94 15.99 -0.66
N VAL A 799 -47.50 16.08 0.60
CA VAL A 799 -46.45 15.20 1.16
C VAL A 799 -47.08 13.87 1.59
N THR A 800 -46.41 12.75 1.30
CA THR A 800 -46.84 11.40 1.68
C THR A 800 -45.75 10.70 2.50
N VAL A 801 -46.09 10.29 3.72
CA VAL A 801 -45.28 9.36 4.53
C VAL A 801 -45.93 7.99 4.46
N ASN A 802 -45.21 7.03 3.88
CA ASN A 802 -45.53 5.61 3.83
C ASN A 802 -44.71 4.91 4.91
N LEU A 803 -45.30 4.73 6.09
CA LEU A 803 -44.74 4.08 7.27
C LEU A 803 -45.37 2.69 7.39
N ASN A 804 -45.18 1.79 6.43
CA ASN A 804 -45.86 0.49 6.42
C ASN A 804 -44.88 -0.67 6.66
N HIS A 805 -45.34 -1.77 7.28
CA HIS A 805 -44.54 -2.96 7.62
C HIS A 805 -43.36 -2.73 8.60
N ASN A 806 -43.49 -1.81 9.55
CA ASN A 806 -42.51 -1.55 10.62
C ASN A 806 -42.98 -2.11 11.97
N CYS A 807 -42.03 -2.18 12.90
CA CYS A 807 -42.20 -2.70 14.24
C CYS A 807 -41.99 -1.59 15.26
N LEU A 808 -43.10 -1.05 15.79
CA LEU A 808 -43.11 0.00 16.80
C LEU A 808 -43.60 -0.59 18.12
N PHE A 809 -42.78 -0.58 19.16
CA PHE A 809 -43.11 -1.16 20.47
C PHE A 809 -42.30 -0.52 21.60
N ASP A 810 -42.84 -0.53 22.81
CA ASP A 810 -42.21 0.01 24.03
C ASP A 810 -41.77 1.48 23.88
N ASN A 811 -42.52 2.30 23.12
CA ASN A 811 -42.30 3.75 23.03
C ASN A 811 -43.17 4.51 24.04
N GLY A 812 -42.55 5.33 24.89
CA GLY A 812 -43.13 5.79 26.16
C GLY A 812 -44.31 6.77 26.08
N ILE A 813 -44.44 7.54 24.99
CA ILE A 813 -45.56 8.47 24.75
C ILE A 813 -46.42 7.96 23.60
N ALA A 814 -45.81 7.63 22.45
CA ALA A 814 -46.51 7.17 21.26
C ALA A 814 -45.58 6.42 20.28
N GLY A 815 -46.12 5.43 19.57
CA GLY A 815 -45.46 4.83 18.42
C GLY A 815 -45.43 5.81 17.24
N VAL A 816 -46.54 6.51 16.97
CA VAL A 816 -46.60 7.60 15.97
C VAL A 816 -47.35 8.81 16.54
N LYS A 817 -46.74 10.00 16.42
CA LYS A 817 -47.31 11.26 16.89
C LYS A 817 -47.30 12.32 15.78
N ASN A 818 -48.48 12.68 15.30
CA ASN A 818 -48.72 13.65 14.22
C ASN A 818 -49.63 14.80 14.72
N GLY A 819 -49.64 15.92 13.99
CA GLY A 819 -50.50 17.06 14.29
C GLY A 819 -52.00 16.84 13.97
N PRO A 820 -52.90 17.70 14.50
CA PRO A 820 -54.34 17.54 14.42
C PRO A 820 -55.00 18.08 13.13
N LEU A 821 -54.24 18.67 12.20
CA LEU A 821 -54.77 19.23 10.95
C LEU A 821 -54.86 18.18 9.83
N ALA A 822 -55.97 18.18 9.10
CA ALA A 822 -56.32 17.16 8.11
C ALA A 822 -55.75 17.43 6.69
N SER A 823 -54.59 18.10 6.57
CA SER A 823 -54.01 18.53 5.29
C SER A 823 -53.34 17.41 4.49
N ALA A 824 -52.73 16.45 5.20
CA ALA A 824 -52.14 15.24 4.66
C ALA A 824 -52.06 14.18 5.76
N THR A 825 -52.01 12.91 5.36
CA THR A 825 -52.17 11.75 6.25
C THR A 825 -50.92 10.90 6.23
N VAL A 826 -50.45 10.48 7.40
CA VAL A 826 -49.44 9.41 7.51
C VAL A 826 -50.15 8.08 7.25
N ASP A 827 -49.73 7.35 6.22
CA ASP A 827 -50.10 5.95 6.08
C ASP A 827 -49.18 5.13 6.98
N ALA A 828 -49.78 4.50 8.00
CA ALA A 828 -49.13 3.64 8.96
C ALA A 828 -49.86 2.28 9.04
N THR A 829 -50.32 1.79 7.90
CA THR A 829 -50.97 0.48 7.76
C THR A 829 -49.95 -0.66 7.79
N ALA A 830 -50.44 -1.87 8.08
CA ALA A 830 -49.66 -3.10 8.16
C ALA A 830 -48.44 -3.07 9.11
N ASN A 831 -48.33 -2.12 10.05
CA ASN A 831 -47.33 -2.14 11.13
C ASN A 831 -47.74 -3.05 12.30
N TRP A 832 -46.74 -3.49 13.06
CA TRP A 832 -46.91 -4.07 14.39
C TRP A 832 -46.69 -2.99 15.45
N TRP A 833 -47.50 -3.04 16.51
CA TRP A 833 -47.62 -1.99 17.53
C TRP A 833 -47.27 -2.49 18.94
N GLY A 834 -46.48 -3.56 19.07
CA GLY A 834 -46.25 -4.25 20.35
C GLY A 834 -47.40 -5.14 20.82
N SER A 835 -48.59 -5.09 20.18
CA SER A 835 -49.75 -5.93 20.53
C SER A 835 -50.55 -6.40 19.32
N ALA A 836 -51.05 -7.64 19.40
CA ALA A 836 -51.95 -8.24 18.42
C ALA A 836 -53.36 -7.60 18.39
N THR A 837 -53.70 -6.78 19.39
CA THR A 837 -54.90 -5.93 19.34
C THR A 837 -54.67 -4.61 18.61
N GLY A 838 -53.44 -4.35 18.14
CA GLY A 838 -53.06 -3.13 17.46
C GLY A 838 -52.85 -1.93 18.38
N PRO A 839 -52.73 -0.73 17.80
CA PRO A 839 -52.32 0.47 18.51
C PRO A 839 -53.41 1.00 19.44
N THR A 840 -53.00 1.64 20.53
CA THR A 840 -53.92 2.34 21.43
C THR A 840 -54.36 3.66 20.79
N HIS A 841 -55.63 3.74 20.39
CA HIS A 841 -56.20 4.92 19.70
C HIS A 841 -57.73 4.97 19.91
N PRO A 842 -58.41 6.14 19.96
CA PRO A 842 -59.87 6.18 20.09
C PRO A 842 -60.67 5.48 18.98
N GLY A 843 -60.08 5.32 17.79
CA GLY A 843 -60.63 4.50 16.70
C GLY A 843 -60.41 2.98 16.86
N ASN A 844 -59.62 2.56 17.84
CA ASN A 844 -59.35 1.16 18.21
C ASN A 844 -59.44 0.98 19.75
N PRO A 845 -60.64 1.05 20.35
CA PRO A 845 -60.81 1.05 21.81
C PRO A 845 -60.47 -0.28 22.51
N GLY A 846 -60.04 -1.31 21.77
CA GLY A 846 -59.49 -2.55 22.31
C GLY A 846 -57.98 -2.72 22.08
N GLY A 847 -57.34 -1.76 21.42
CA GLY A 847 -55.89 -1.74 21.22
C GLY A 847 -55.15 -1.57 22.54
N THR A 848 -54.03 -2.28 22.68
CA THR A 848 -53.15 -2.23 23.87
C THR A 848 -51.68 -2.09 23.49
N GLY A 849 -51.39 -1.85 22.21
CA GLY A 849 -50.07 -1.54 21.71
C GLY A 849 -49.73 -0.05 21.87
N ASP A 850 -48.58 0.34 21.32
CA ASP A 850 -48.09 1.72 21.23
C ASP A 850 -49.21 2.70 20.82
N VAL A 851 -49.20 3.89 21.44
CA VAL A 851 -50.23 4.92 21.21
C VAL A 851 -50.05 5.55 19.81
N ILE A 852 -51.16 5.87 19.15
CA ILE A 852 -51.17 6.72 17.95
C ILE A 852 -51.89 8.04 18.26
N GLU A 853 -51.31 9.15 17.82
CA GLU A 853 -51.90 10.48 17.93
C GLU A 853 -51.90 11.23 16.56
N GLY A 854 -52.95 12.02 16.33
CA GLY A 854 -53.07 12.89 15.16
C GLY A 854 -53.64 12.23 13.91
N ASN A 855 -53.42 12.85 12.75
CA ASN A 855 -53.97 12.36 11.47
C ASN A 855 -53.14 11.20 10.88
N VAL A 856 -53.38 9.98 11.37
CA VAL A 856 -52.66 8.75 10.99
C VAL A 856 -53.65 7.66 10.60
N THR A 857 -53.44 7.01 9.46
CA THR A 857 -54.19 5.80 9.07
C THR A 857 -53.45 4.56 9.51
N PHE A 858 -54.11 3.68 10.24
CA PHE A 858 -53.48 2.51 10.89
C PHE A 858 -54.26 1.20 10.69
N VAL A 859 -55.27 1.19 9.80
CA VAL A 859 -56.12 0.02 9.53
C VAL A 859 -56.03 -0.35 8.04
N PRO A 860 -55.66 -1.60 7.69
CA PRO A 860 -55.32 -2.71 8.57
C PRO A 860 -53.98 -2.47 9.31
N PHE A 861 -53.82 -3.11 10.47
CA PHE A 861 -52.53 -3.26 11.17
C PHE A 861 -52.15 -4.75 11.22
N SER A 862 -50.87 -5.06 11.48
CA SER A 862 -50.43 -6.44 11.68
C SER A 862 -50.87 -6.96 13.04
N THR A 863 -51.43 -8.17 13.06
CA THR A 863 -51.81 -8.90 14.29
C THR A 863 -50.74 -9.90 14.73
N VAL A 864 -49.63 -9.97 14.01
CA VAL A 864 -48.40 -10.67 14.40
C VAL A 864 -47.22 -9.70 14.39
N PRO A 865 -46.16 -9.94 15.19
CA PRO A 865 -44.86 -9.32 14.94
C PRO A 865 -44.48 -9.51 13.46
N LEU A 866 -44.09 -8.43 12.79
CA LEU A 866 -43.58 -8.48 11.42
C LEU A 866 -42.12 -8.95 11.43
N ALA A 867 -41.57 -9.12 10.23
CA ALA A 867 -40.22 -9.63 10.00
C ALA A 867 -39.06 -8.83 10.65
N ALA A 868 -39.33 -7.65 11.20
CA ALA A 868 -38.36 -6.76 11.85
C ALA A 868 -38.72 -6.48 13.33
N CYS A 869 -39.40 -7.41 14.00
CA CYS A 869 -39.89 -7.26 15.38
C CYS A 869 -39.11 -8.21 16.30
N PRO A 870 -37.96 -7.78 16.84
CA PRO A 870 -36.93 -8.70 17.29
C PRO A 870 -37.25 -9.41 18.61
N GLU A 871 -37.74 -10.64 18.48
CA GLU A 871 -37.47 -11.75 19.40
C GLU A 871 -36.60 -12.86 18.75
N PRO A 872 -36.53 -13.01 17.40
CA PRO A 872 -35.54 -13.89 16.75
C PRO A 872 -34.58 -13.22 15.76
N ASP A 873 -34.81 -12.00 15.27
CA ASP A 873 -34.24 -11.56 13.98
C ASP A 873 -32.72 -11.28 14.00
N ASN A 874 -32.13 -10.94 15.15
CA ASN A 874 -30.68 -10.78 15.32
C ASN A 874 -29.92 -12.11 15.51
N THR A 875 -30.48 -13.28 15.16
CA THR A 875 -29.88 -14.58 15.51
C THR A 875 -28.95 -15.13 14.42
N VAL A 876 -27.67 -15.34 14.75
CA VAL A 876 -26.67 -15.92 13.82
C VAL A 876 -26.56 -17.45 13.96
N LEU A 877 -26.72 -17.98 15.18
CA LEU A 877 -26.80 -19.43 15.44
C LEU A 877 -28.03 -19.77 16.28
N LEU A 878 -28.94 -20.57 15.72
CA LEU A 878 -30.14 -21.08 16.41
C LEU A 878 -30.13 -22.62 16.40
N ALA A 879 -30.06 -23.26 17.56
CA ALA A 879 -30.19 -24.71 17.66
C ALA A 879 -31.40 -25.14 18.48
N THR A 880 -32.11 -26.20 18.06
CA THR A 880 -33.22 -26.77 18.83
C THR A 880 -32.79 -27.81 19.88
N ASN A 881 -31.51 -28.23 19.88
CA ASN A 881 -30.98 -29.20 20.82
C ASN A 881 -29.60 -28.81 21.41
N SER A 882 -28.58 -28.46 20.59
CA SER A 882 -27.30 -27.99 21.15
C SER A 882 -26.38 -27.20 20.20
N ILE A 883 -25.56 -26.30 20.77
CA ILE A 883 -24.48 -25.57 20.10
C ILE A 883 -23.15 -25.84 20.81
N LYS A 884 -22.09 -26.07 20.04
CA LYS A 884 -20.73 -26.28 20.54
C LYS A 884 -19.72 -25.41 19.79
N LEU A 885 -19.28 -24.32 20.42
CA LEU A 885 -18.20 -23.48 19.93
C LEU A 885 -16.88 -23.94 20.55
N ARG A 886 -15.90 -24.34 19.73
CA ARG A 886 -14.59 -24.79 20.22
C ARG A 886 -13.55 -23.66 20.20
N HIS A 887 -12.39 -23.99 20.76
CA HIS A 887 -11.25 -23.10 21.00
C HIS A 887 -10.96 -22.09 19.87
N ASP A 888 -10.75 -20.82 20.25
CA ASP A 888 -10.51 -19.67 19.38
C ASP A 888 -11.67 -19.36 18.38
N THR A 889 -12.93 -19.68 18.69
CA THR A 889 -14.07 -19.30 17.81
C THR A 889 -14.52 -17.86 18.12
N GLU A 890 -14.76 -17.09 17.07
CA GLU A 890 -15.07 -15.65 17.14
C GLU A 890 -16.45 -15.39 16.52
N VAL A 891 -17.38 -14.84 17.31
CA VAL A 891 -18.70 -14.36 16.85
C VAL A 891 -18.66 -12.83 16.77
N PHE A 892 -18.72 -12.29 15.56
CA PHE A 892 -18.57 -10.86 15.28
C PHE A 892 -19.90 -10.09 15.30
N SER A 893 -21.01 -10.75 15.01
CA SER A 893 -22.34 -10.18 15.07
C SER A 893 -23.41 -11.28 15.18
N GLY A 894 -24.52 -10.93 15.84
CA GLY A 894 -25.69 -11.78 16.01
C GLY A 894 -25.66 -12.75 17.19
N ASN A 895 -26.86 -13.06 17.69
CA ASN A 895 -27.13 -13.84 18.88
C ASN A 895 -26.85 -15.35 18.70
N VAL A 896 -26.47 -16.00 19.80
CA VAL A 896 -26.26 -17.44 19.90
C VAL A 896 -27.32 -18.04 20.81
N ILE A 897 -28.29 -18.75 20.23
CA ILE A 897 -29.51 -19.20 20.92
C ILE A 897 -29.66 -20.72 20.85
N VAL A 898 -29.96 -21.34 22.00
CA VAL A 898 -30.45 -22.72 22.08
C VAL A 898 -31.89 -22.72 22.58
N ASN A 899 -32.79 -23.23 21.73
CA ASN A 899 -34.23 -23.26 21.92
C ASN A 899 -34.68 -24.69 22.30
N ASN A 900 -34.33 -25.12 23.52
CA ASN A 900 -34.57 -26.48 24.04
C ASN A 900 -35.38 -26.46 25.35
N ASP A 901 -36.66 -26.81 25.26
CA ASP A 901 -37.64 -26.42 26.27
C ASP A 901 -37.63 -27.28 27.55
N ALA A 902 -37.40 -28.60 27.43
CA ALA A 902 -37.71 -29.54 28.53
C ALA A 902 -36.94 -30.88 28.54
N GLY A 903 -35.90 -31.05 27.71
CA GLY A 903 -35.32 -32.38 27.43
C GLY A 903 -33.96 -32.67 28.07
N ALA A 904 -33.80 -33.87 28.65
CA ALA A 904 -32.50 -34.49 28.93
C ALA A 904 -31.93 -35.18 27.67
N ASN A 905 -31.97 -34.48 26.53
CA ASN A 905 -31.60 -35.00 25.22
C ASN A 905 -30.07 -35.18 25.09
N PRO A 906 -29.59 -36.01 24.15
CA PRO A 906 -28.15 -36.10 23.85
C PRO A 906 -27.64 -34.80 23.23
N THR A 907 -26.82 -34.06 23.97
CA THR A 907 -26.17 -32.81 23.54
C THR A 907 -24.76 -33.03 22.96
N LEU A 908 -24.26 -32.06 22.18
CA LEU A 908 -22.90 -32.09 21.64
C LEU A 908 -21.79 -32.04 22.72
N GLU A 909 -22.06 -31.57 23.93
CA GLU A 909 -21.23 -31.74 25.14
C GLU A 909 -22.10 -32.25 26.30
N PRO A 910 -21.82 -33.42 26.91
CA PRO A 910 -22.73 -34.03 27.89
C PRO A 910 -23.08 -33.11 29.07
N GLY A 911 -24.37 -32.82 29.23
CA GLY A 911 -24.93 -32.06 30.35
C GLY A 911 -25.22 -30.59 30.05
N PHE A 912 -24.62 -30.03 29.00
CA PHE A 912 -24.80 -28.65 28.56
C PHE A 912 -25.30 -28.60 27.12
N GLU A 913 -26.24 -27.70 26.83
CA GLU A 913 -26.78 -27.51 25.50
C GLU A 913 -26.05 -26.39 24.74
N LEU A 914 -25.52 -25.38 25.44
CA LEU A 914 -24.55 -24.44 24.89
C LEU A 914 -23.18 -24.64 25.57
N TYR A 915 -22.17 -24.95 24.75
CA TYR A 915 -20.78 -25.05 25.18
C TYR A 915 -19.92 -23.98 24.50
N LEU A 916 -19.33 -23.07 25.30
CA LEU A 916 -18.32 -22.11 24.86
C LEU A 916 -16.93 -22.56 25.32
N GLY A 917 -16.10 -22.97 24.35
CA GLY A 917 -14.75 -23.50 24.59
C GLY A 917 -13.68 -22.47 24.93
N ASP A 918 -12.48 -22.95 25.25
CA ASP A 918 -11.31 -22.15 25.66
C ASP A 918 -11.03 -20.98 24.69
N ALA A 919 -11.07 -19.73 25.17
CA ALA A 919 -10.90 -18.52 24.36
C ALA A 919 -11.89 -18.38 23.17
N VAL A 920 -13.18 -18.67 23.38
CA VAL A 920 -14.27 -18.21 22.50
C VAL A 920 -14.65 -16.77 22.83
N THR A 921 -14.94 -15.95 21.83
CA THR A 921 -15.29 -14.52 21.99
C THR A 921 -16.57 -14.13 21.23
N THR A 922 -17.26 -13.09 21.71
CA THR A 922 -18.44 -12.49 21.06
C THR A 922 -18.30 -10.97 20.90
N SER A 923 -19.15 -10.34 20.08
CA SER A 923 -19.35 -8.89 20.08
C SER A 923 -20.18 -8.42 21.29
N ALA A 924 -20.18 -7.10 21.55
CA ALA A 924 -21.01 -6.48 22.58
C ALA A 924 -22.51 -6.58 22.26
N THR A 925 -22.88 -6.56 20.97
CA THR A 925 -24.24 -6.74 20.46
C THR A 925 -24.70 -8.20 20.39
N THR A 926 -23.82 -9.18 20.66
CA THR A 926 -24.16 -10.61 20.68
C THR A 926 -24.75 -11.00 22.03
N GLU A 927 -26.04 -11.34 22.06
CA GLU A 927 -26.66 -12.02 23.20
C GLU A 927 -26.48 -13.54 23.13
N VAL A 928 -26.38 -14.16 24.30
CA VAL A 928 -26.20 -15.60 24.46
C VAL A 928 -27.35 -16.17 25.29
N LYS A 929 -28.24 -16.98 24.69
CA LYS A 929 -29.48 -17.45 25.35
C LYS A 929 -29.59 -18.98 25.30
N ALA A 930 -29.54 -19.65 26.45
CA ALA A 930 -29.74 -21.11 26.54
C ALA A 930 -30.11 -21.56 27.96
N ASN A 931 -30.89 -22.63 28.09
CA ASN A 931 -31.30 -23.23 29.36
C ASN A 931 -30.06 -23.65 30.20
N ARG A 932 -29.03 -24.21 29.54
CA ARG A 932 -27.80 -24.70 30.18
C ARG A 932 -26.52 -24.29 29.43
N ILE A 933 -25.73 -23.40 30.04
CA ILE A 933 -24.50 -22.83 29.48
C ILE A 933 -23.27 -23.34 30.24
N PHE A 934 -22.22 -23.72 29.50
CA PHE A 934 -20.86 -23.90 30.01
C PHE A 934 -19.90 -22.85 29.44
N LEU A 935 -19.20 -22.14 30.32
CA LEU A 935 -18.13 -21.20 29.98
C LEU A 935 -16.77 -21.82 30.38
N ASN A 936 -15.93 -22.11 29.39
CA ASN A 936 -14.56 -22.53 29.62
C ASN A 936 -13.67 -21.33 30.01
N LYS A 937 -12.44 -21.61 30.46
CA LYS A 937 -11.44 -20.58 30.75
C LYS A 937 -11.22 -19.65 29.54
N ARG A 938 -10.92 -18.37 29.81
CA ARG A 938 -10.63 -17.34 28.79
C ARG A 938 -11.74 -17.06 27.78
N VAL A 939 -12.94 -17.64 27.92
CA VAL A 939 -14.12 -17.15 27.17
C VAL A 939 -14.32 -15.67 27.49
N VAL A 940 -14.70 -14.86 26.51
CA VAL A 940 -15.13 -13.47 26.73
C VAL A 940 -16.43 -13.24 25.98
N VAL A 941 -17.55 -13.28 26.70
CA VAL A 941 -18.84 -12.81 26.17
C VAL A 941 -18.93 -11.31 26.46
N GLN A 942 -18.98 -10.48 25.42
CA GLN A 942 -19.04 -9.03 25.58
C GLN A 942 -20.48 -8.57 25.86
N GLY A 943 -21.48 -9.17 25.22
CA GLY A 943 -22.90 -8.89 25.42
C GLY A 943 -23.58 -9.67 26.56
N ASN A 944 -24.91 -9.67 26.57
CA ASN A 944 -25.74 -10.26 27.62
C ASN A 944 -25.80 -11.80 27.56
N VAL A 945 -25.98 -12.44 28.72
CA VAL A 945 -26.16 -13.89 28.85
C VAL A 945 -27.44 -14.22 29.62
N TYR A 946 -28.32 -15.03 29.03
CA TYR A 946 -29.59 -15.46 29.59
C TYR A 946 -29.60 -16.98 29.84
N TYR A 947 -29.95 -17.41 31.06
CA TYR A 947 -29.82 -18.82 31.45
C TYR A 947 -30.74 -19.27 32.59
N ASN A 948 -30.86 -20.59 32.76
CA ASN A 948 -31.38 -21.24 33.98
C ASN A 948 -30.31 -22.01 34.74
N VAL A 949 -29.28 -22.53 34.05
CA VAL A 949 -28.07 -23.13 34.64
C VAL A 949 -26.84 -22.59 33.92
N LEU A 950 -25.89 -22.05 34.68
CA LEU A 950 -24.60 -21.55 34.18
C LEU A 950 -23.47 -22.21 34.97
N ASP A 951 -22.58 -22.92 34.27
CA ASP A 951 -21.28 -23.33 34.81
C ASP A 951 -20.20 -22.39 34.27
N ASN A 952 -19.61 -21.61 35.16
CA ASN A 952 -18.44 -20.77 34.91
C ASN A 952 -17.28 -21.11 35.86
N SER A 953 -17.18 -22.38 36.27
CA SER A 953 -16.17 -22.85 37.23
C SER A 953 -14.72 -22.73 36.74
N LEU A 954 -14.51 -22.48 35.44
CA LEU A 954 -13.19 -22.33 34.82
C LEU A 954 -12.75 -20.88 34.56
N GLY A 955 -13.57 -19.87 34.92
CA GLY A 955 -13.21 -18.46 34.78
C GLY A 955 -13.23 -17.96 33.33
N GLY A 956 -14.36 -18.13 32.67
CA GLY A 956 -14.77 -17.28 31.55
C GLY A 956 -15.26 -15.92 32.05
N VAL A 957 -15.12 -14.89 31.21
CA VAL A 957 -15.56 -13.52 31.47
C VAL A 957 -16.86 -13.24 30.73
N VAL A 958 -17.77 -12.54 31.39
CA VAL A 958 -18.95 -11.92 30.80
C VAL A 958 -18.91 -10.45 31.18
N ASN A 959 -18.93 -9.55 30.19
CA ASN A 959 -18.90 -8.10 30.40
C ASN A 959 -20.31 -7.47 30.37
N GLY A 960 -21.26 -8.09 29.65
CA GLY A 960 -22.68 -7.74 29.70
C GLY A 960 -23.40 -8.33 30.91
N THR A 961 -24.74 -8.27 30.90
CA THR A 961 -25.56 -8.67 32.06
C THR A 961 -25.79 -10.19 32.14
N LEU A 962 -25.94 -10.70 33.37
CA LEU A 962 -26.32 -12.09 33.66
C LEU A 962 -27.80 -12.15 34.04
N ASN A 963 -28.63 -12.74 33.17
CA ASN A 963 -30.08 -12.75 33.29
C ASN A 963 -30.62 -14.16 33.58
N THR A 964 -31.37 -14.31 34.66
CA THR A 964 -31.95 -15.59 35.09
C THR A 964 -33.18 -15.35 35.99
N PRO A 965 -34.26 -16.15 35.88
CA PRO A 965 -34.46 -17.28 34.97
C PRO A 965 -34.69 -16.84 33.51
N LEU A 966 -34.40 -17.74 32.58
CA LEU A 966 -34.73 -17.65 31.16
C LEU A 966 -36.03 -18.41 30.88
N SER A 967 -37.03 -17.72 30.31
CA SER A 967 -38.24 -18.33 29.75
C SER A 967 -37.91 -19.30 28.61
N LEU A 968 -38.70 -20.37 28.49
CA LEU A 968 -38.55 -21.40 27.45
C LEU A 968 -39.92 -21.72 26.82
N PRO A 969 -40.03 -21.89 25.50
CA PRO A 969 -39.00 -21.69 24.47
C PRO A 969 -38.43 -20.26 24.47
N VAL A 970 -37.17 -20.14 24.05
CA VAL A 970 -36.49 -18.85 23.82
C VAL A 970 -37.00 -18.18 22.54
N VAL A 971 -37.44 -18.96 21.56
CA VAL A 971 -38.03 -18.51 20.31
C VAL A 971 -39.33 -19.27 20.07
N ALA A 972 -40.46 -18.57 20.12
CA ALA A 972 -41.80 -19.19 20.13
C ALA A 972 -42.16 -20.01 18.87
N ALA A 973 -41.58 -19.66 17.71
CA ALA A 973 -41.75 -20.40 16.47
C ALA A 973 -40.49 -20.30 15.59
N LEU A 974 -40.10 -21.42 14.97
CA LEU A 974 -39.03 -21.45 13.97
C LEU A 974 -39.60 -21.06 12.58
N PRO A 975 -38.76 -20.55 11.66
CA PRO A 975 -39.14 -20.38 10.26
C PRO A 975 -39.62 -21.68 9.61
N ALA A 976 -40.37 -21.54 8.50
CA ALA A 976 -40.88 -22.68 7.74
C ALA A 976 -39.73 -23.47 7.08
N PHE A 977 -39.75 -24.80 7.22
CA PHE A 977 -38.77 -25.68 6.57
C PHE A 977 -39.28 -26.14 5.20
N HIS A 978 -38.69 -25.63 4.12
CA HIS A 978 -39.09 -26.02 2.77
C HIS A 978 -38.52 -27.39 2.37
N THR A 979 -39.33 -28.16 1.64
CA THR A 979 -38.95 -29.46 1.09
C THR A 979 -39.06 -29.48 -0.43
N GLY A 980 -38.26 -30.35 -1.04
CA GLY A 980 -38.19 -30.57 -2.48
C GLY A 980 -38.31 -32.04 -2.82
N THR A 981 -38.81 -32.35 -4.02
CA THR A 981 -38.74 -33.71 -4.60
C THR A 981 -37.54 -33.76 -5.54
N PRO A 982 -36.48 -34.55 -5.26
CA PRO A 982 -35.34 -34.64 -6.15
C PRO A 982 -35.73 -35.19 -7.53
N GLY A 983 -35.05 -34.69 -8.57
CA GLY A 983 -35.13 -35.22 -9.92
C GLY A 983 -34.40 -36.56 -10.08
N THR A 984 -34.28 -37.02 -11.33
CA THR A 984 -33.68 -38.32 -11.67
C THR A 984 -32.29 -38.22 -12.33
N ALA A 985 -31.88 -37.03 -12.78
CA ALA A 985 -30.61 -36.78 -13.45
C ALA A 985 -29.56 -36.18 -12.49
N ASP A 986 -28.34 -36.72 -12.50
CA ASP A 986 -27.23 -36.16 -11.73
C ASP A 986 -26.58 -34.97 -12.47
N VAL A 987 -26.06 -34.01 -11.72
CA VAL A 987 -25.17 -32.95 -12.22
C VAL A 987 -23.77 -33.24 -11.70
N ASN A 988 -22.85 -33.62 -12.58
CA ASN A 988 -21.45 -33.89 -12.24
C ASN A 988 -20.56 -32.86 -12.94
N VAL A 989 -20.14 -31.81 -12.22
CA VAL A 989 -19.18 -30.82 -12.73
C VAL A 989 -17.76 -31.39 -12.57
N PRO A 990 -17.00 -31.63 -13.66
CA PRO A 990 -15.65 -32.17 -13.56
C PRO A 990 -14.70 -31.27 -12.77
N ALA A 991 -13.69 -31.84 -12.12
CA ALA A 991 -12.64 -31.07 -11.45
C ALA A 991 -12.02 -30.03 -12.40
N HIS A 992 -11.78 -28.81 -11.90
CA HIS A 992 -11.32 -27.65 -12.67
C HIS A 992 -12.24 -27.13 -13.80
N ALA A 993 -13.46 -27.65 -13.95
CA ALA A 993 -14.42 -27.15 -14.93
C ALA A 993 -15.35 -26.07 -14.35
N THR A 994 -15.88 -25.21 -15.22
CA THR A 994 -16.98 -24.29 -14.90
C THR A 994 -18.25 -24.74 -15.61
N GLN A 995 -19.38 -24.77 -14.91
CA GLN A 995 -20.69 -25.09 -15.48
C GLN A 995 -21.78 -24.15 -14.93
N THR A 996 -22.68 -23.70 -15.79
CA THR A 996 -23.92 -23.02 -15.39
C THR A 996 -25.07 -24.02 -15.28
N LEU A 997 -25.93 -23.86 -14.28
CA LEU A 997 -27.12 -24.67 -14.02
C LEU A 997 -28.32 -23.76 -13.72
N ALA A 998 -29.47 -24.08 -14.31
CA ALA A 998 -30.72 -23.36 -14.06
C ALA A 998 -31.53 -24.06 -12.96
N ALA A 999 -32.46 -23.33 -12.33
CA ALA A 999 -33.40 -23.85 -11.34
C ALA A 999 -34.18 -25.08 -11.86
N GLY A 1000 -34.42 -26.06 -10.99
CA GLY A 1000 -35.12 -27.30 -11.34
C GLY A 1000 -34.83 -28.48 -10.41
N ASP A 1001 -35.33 -29.65 -10.82
CA ASP A 1001 -35.28 -30.88 -10.05
C ASP A 1001 -34.13 -31.78 -10.54
N TYR A 1002 -33.13 -32.03 -9.70
CA TYR A 1002 -31.97 -32.87 -10.00
C TYR A 1002 -31.83 -33.99 -8.95
N ARG A 1003 -31.09 -35.06 -9.26
CA ARG A 1003 -30.87 -36.15 -8.31
C ARG A 1003 -29.73 -35.79 -7.35
N ASP A 1004 -28.49 -36.03 -7.73
CA ASP A 1004 -27.32 -35.62 -6.94
C ASP A 1004 -26.53 -34.55 -7.70
N ILE A 1005 -26.04 -33.53 -6.99
CA ILE A 1005 -25.11 -32.53 -7.53
C ILE A 1005 -23.72 -32.76 -6.92
N VAL A 1006 -22.74 -33.00 -7.78
CA VAL A 1006 -21.33 -33.19 -7.43
C VAL A 1006 -20.50 -32.15 -8.17
N VAL A 1007 -19.85 -31.26 -7.43
CA VAL A 1007 -18.92 -30.25 -7.95
C VAL A 1007 -17.50 -30.71 -7.62
N GLY A 1008 -16.72 -31.08 -8.64
CA GLY A 1008 -15.38 -31.66 -8.47
C GLY A 1008 -14.35 -30.72 -7.83
N ASP A 1009 -13.20 -31.26 -7.40
CA ASP A 1009 -12.10 -30.48 -6.82
C ASP A 1009 -11.75 -29.27 -7.72
N SER A 1010 -11.77 -28.07 -7.13
CA SER A 1010 -11.51 -26.77 -7.79
C SER A 1010 -12.39 -26.45 -9.02
N ALA A 1011 -13.59 -27.04 -9.11
CA ALA A 1011 -14.60 -26.73 -10.12
C ALA A 1011 -15.56 -25.63 -9.64
N VAL A 1012 -16.23 -24.95 -10.57
CA VAL A 1012 -17.19 -23.86 -10.30
C VAL A 1012 -18.56 -24.21 -10.88
N LEU A 1013 -19.60 -24.18 -10.05
CA LEU A 1013 -20.99 -24.33 -10.46
C LEU A 1013 -21.74 -23.00 -10.25
N THR A 1014 -22.10 -22.34 -11.34
CA THR A 1014 -22.93 -21.13 -11.32
C THR A 1014 -24.41 -21.50 -11.39
N MET A 1015 -25.19 -21.08 -10.41
CA MET A 1015 -26.64 -21.23 -10.35
C MET A 1015 -27.33 -19.92 -10.74
N THR A 1016 -28.24 -19.96 -11.71
CA THR A 1016 -28.91 -18.76 -12.26
C THR A 1016 -30.06 -18.24 -11.38
N GLY A 1017 -29.91 -18.32 -10.05
CA GLY A 1017 -31.00 -18.14 -9.09
C GLY A 1017 -32.12 -19.19 -9.20
N GLY A 1018 -33.18 -19.00 -8.40
CA GLY A 1018 -34.35 -19.88 -8.31
C GLY A 1018 -34.18 -21.10 -7.39
N VAL A 1019 -35.11 -22.06 -7.51
CA VAL A 1019 -35.21 -23.22 -6.60
C VAL A 1019 -34.59 -24.48 -7.19
N TYR A 1020 -33.78 -25.19 -6.41
CA TYR A 1020 -33.06 -26.41 -6.80
C TYR A 1020 -33.47 -27.57 -5.86
N ASN A 1021 -34.30 -28.49 -6.35
CA ASN A 1021 -34.75 -29.65 -5.57
C ASN A 1021 -33.81 -30.84 -5.81
N ILE A 1022 -33.03 -31.23 -4.79
CA ILE A 1022 -31.96 -32.23 -4.93
C ILE A 1022 -31.87 -33.21 -3.76
N ARG A 1023 -31.25 -34.36 -4.00
CA ARG A 1023 -31.04 -35.41 -3.01
C ARG A 1023 -29.78 -35.15 -2.17
N ASN A 1024 -28.62 -35.08 -2.83
CA ASN A 1024 -27.34 -34.73 -2.18
C ASN A 1024 -26.64 -33.59 -2.91
N LEU A 1025 -25.89 -32.80 -2.13
CA LEU A 1025 -24.94 -31.80 -2.61
C LEU A 1025 -23.54 -32.15 -2.12
N THR A 1026 -22.57 -32.26 -3.03
CA THR A 1026 -21.17 -32.56 -2.71
C THR A 1026 -20.23 -31.58 -3.40
N LEU A 1027 -19.48 -30.80 -2.64
CA LEU A 1027 -18.42 -29.91 -3.12
C LEU A 1027 -17.05 -30.52 -2.79
N GLY A 1028 -16.20 -30.69 -3.80
CA GLY A 1028 -14.80 -31.07 -3.66
C GLY A 1028 -13.92 -29.97 -3.06
N LYS A 1029 -12.62 -30.24 -2.97
CA LYS A 1029 -11.63 -29.33 -2.37
C LYS A 1029 -11.48 -28.09 -3.23
N ARG A 1030 -11.62 -26.90 -2.63
CA ARG A 1030 -11.65 -25.60 -3.32
C ARG A 1030 -12.75 -25.50 -4.40
N ALA A 1031 -13.76 -26.37 -4.39
CA ALA A 1031 -14.90 -26.28 -5.30
C ALA A 1031 -15.82 -25.13 -4.88
N GLU A 1032 -16.41 -24.42 -5.85
CA GLU A 1032 -17.28 -23.27 -5.59
C GLU A 1032 -18.69 -23.49 -6.16
N ILE A 1033 -19.71 -23.05 -5.41
CA ILE A 1033 -21.03 -22.73 -5.95
C ILE A 1033 -21.22 -21.23 -5.89
N ARG A 1034 -21.65 -20.63 -7.00
CA ARG A 1034 -21.90 -19.20 -7.17
C ARG A 1034 -23.34 -18.96 -7.59
N PHE A 1035 -23.97 -17.90 -7.12
CA PHE A 1035 -25.35 -17.52 -7.48
C PHE A 1035 -25.39 -16.19 -8.24
N ASP A 1036 -25.97 -16.18 -9.44
CA ASP A 1036 -26.13 -14.96 -10.26
C ASP A 1036 -27.36 -14.13 -9.84
N ASP A 1037 -28.34 -14.77 -9.20
CA ASP A 1037 -29.60 -14.20 -8.70
C ASP A 1037 -30.06 -15.03 -7.47
N ALA A 1038 -31.03 -14.55 -6.70
CA ALA A 1038 -31.47 -15.13 -5.42
C ALA A 1038 -31.87 -16.62 -5.56
N GLY A 1039 -31.44 -17.48 -4.63
CA GLY A 1039 -31.41 -18.92 -4.85
C GLY A 1039 -31.64 -19.80 -3.62
N GLU A 1040 -32.38 -20.88 -3.83
CA GLU A 1040 -32.80 -21.80 -2.78
C GLU A 1040 -32.47 -23.26 -3.14
N ILE A 1041 -31.60 -23.92 -2.37
CA ILE A 1041 -31.32 -25.36 -2.54
C ILE A 1041 -32.08 -26.16 -1.48
N ARG A 1042 -32.95 -27.08 -1.92
CA ARG A 1042 -33.74 -27.99 -1.09
C ARG A 1042 -33.15 -29.39 -1.17
N ILE A 1043 -32.43 -29.80 -0.13
CA ILE A 1043 -31.60 -31.02 -0.08
C ILE A 1043 -32.29 -32.09 0.78
N SER A 1044 -32.70 -33.21 0.18
CA SER A 1044 -33.45 -34.25 0.91
C SER A 1044 -32.58 -35.16 1.78
N GLU A 1045 -31.29 -35.32 1.48
CA GLU A 1045 -30.36 -36.19 2.22
C GLU A 1045 -29.19 -35.42 2.85
N ARG A 1046 -28.11 -35.08 2.12
CA ARG A 1046 -26.86 -34.57 2.71
C ARG A 1046 -26.23 -33.41 1.93
N LEU A 1047 -25.64 -32.46 2.67
CA LEU A 1047 -24.69 -31.48 2.14
C LEU A 1047 -23.28 -31.81 2.66
N ASN A 1048 -22.32 -32.02 1.76
CA ASN A 1048 -20.91 -32.20 2.10
C ASN A 1048 -20.04 -31.21 1.31
N ALA A 1049 -19.13 -30.53 2.00
CA ALA A 1049 -18.27 -29.52 1.38
C ALA A 1049 -16.84 -29.65 1.95
N ASP A 1050 -15.88 -30.05 1.10
CA ASP A 1050 -14.51 -30.44 1.49
C ASP A 1050 -13.58 -29.21 1.70
N PHE A 1051 -12.28 -29.45 1.92
CA PHE A 1051 -11.28 -28.44 2.25
C PHE A 1051 -11.31 -27.19 1.36
N ARG A 1052 -11.56 -26.02 1.98
CA ARG A 1052 -11.70 -24.70 1.33
C ARG A 1052 -12.77 -24.60 0.22
N SER A 1053 -13.80 -25.45 0.21
CA SER A 1053 -14.98 -25.24 -0.66
C SER A 1053 -15.71 -23.93 -0.34
N ARG A 1054 -16.38 -23.32 -1.33
CA ARG A 1054 -17.13 -22.05 -1.20
C ARG A 1054 -18.58 -22.20 -1.65
N ILE A 1055 -19.50 -21.55 -0.95
CA ILE A 1055 -20.84 -21.20 -1.45
C ILE A 1055 -21.02 -19.68 -1.24
N SER A 1056 -21.34 -18.93 -2.30
CA SER A 1056 -21.60 -17.48 -2.22
C SER A 1056 -22.37 -16.95 -3.43
N ALA A 1057 -22.66 -15.64 -3.46
CA ALA A 1057 -23.01 -14.93 -4.68
C ALA A 1057 -21.88 -15.03 -5.75
N SER A 1058 -22.25 -14.82 -7.02
CA SER A 1058 -21.34 -14.50 -8.11
C SER A 1058 -20.79 -13.07 -7.94
N ALA A 1059 -19.57 -12.83 -8.44
CA ALA A 1059 -19.02 -11.47 -8.46
C ALA A 1059 -19.87 -10.56 -9.37
N GLY A 1060 -20.31 -9.41 -8.85
CA GLY A 1060 -21.19 -8.48 -9.55
C GLY A 1060 -22.69 -8.84 -9.56
N ALA A 1061 -23.11 -9.93 -8.90
CA ALA A 1061 -24.53 -10.20 -8.69
C ALA A 1061 -25.13 -9.22 -7.65
N SER A 1062 -26.37 -8.78 -7.85
CA SER A 1062 -27.06 -7.83 -6.97
C SER A 1062 -27.69 -8.51 -5.73
N ILE A 1063 -26.97 -9.46 -5.13
CA ILE A 1063 -27.45 -10.33 -4.04
C ILE A 1063 -26.37 -10.53 -2.97
N SER A 1064 -26.80 -10.84 -1.75
CA SER A 1064 -25.99 -11.01 -0.54
C SER A 1064 -26.03 -12.45 -0.01
N SER A 1065 -25.48 -12.72 1.18
CA SER A 1065 -25.65 -14.03 1.85
C SER A 1065 -27.11 -14.24 2.31
N ARG A 1066 -27.89 -13.17 2.48
CA ARG A 1066 -29.33 -13.21 2.84
C ARG A 1066 -30.18 -13.88 1.75
N ASP A 1067 -29.76 -13.73 0.50
CA ASP A 1067 -30.52 -14.15 -0.69
C ASP A 1067 -30.23 -15.60 -1.14
N ILE A 1068 -29.36 -16.30 -0.40
CA ILE A 1068 -28.90 -17.66 -0.71
C ILE A 1068 -29.26 -18.59 0.44
N ILE A 1069 -30.15 -19.55 0.18
CA ILE A 1069 -30.81 -20.35 1.21
C ILE A 1069 -30.59 -21.85 0.97
N LEU A 1070 -30.19 -22.58 2.02
CA LEU A 1070 -29.88 -24.01 1.99
C LEU A 1070 -30.74 -24.79 3.00
N TYR A 1071 -31.81 -25.44 2.53
CA TYR A 1071 -32.64 -26.34 3.33
C TYR A 1071 -32.08 -27.76 3.27
N VAL A 1072 -31.75 -28.36 4.42
CA VAL A 1072 -31.16 -29.70 4.52
C VAL A 1072 -32.01 -30.60 5.42
N ALA A 1073 -32.84 -31.45 4.81
CA ALA A 1073 -33.79 -32.29 5.54
C ALA A 1073 -33.13 -33.45 6.32
N GLY A 1074 -31.81 -33.62 6.15
CA GLY A 1074 -31.03 -34.73 6.65
C GLY A 1074 -30.98 -34.91 8.17
N THR A 1075 -31.01 -36.17 8.59
CA THR A 1075 -30.61 -36.63 9.93
C THR A 1075 -29.10 -36.81 10.05
N ASN A 1076 -28.60 -37.15 11.24
CA ASN A 1076 -27.28 -37.74 11.41
C ASN A 1076 -27.31 -39.26 11.16
N GLY A 1077 -26.26 -39.81 10.54
CA GLY A 1077 -26.12 -41.23 10.20
C GLY A 1077 -27.34 -41.76 9.45
N GLY A 1078 -27.96 -42.80 10.00
CA GLY A 1078 -29.34 -43.21 9.66
C GLY A 1078 -30.32 -43.15 10.83
N GLY A 1079 -29.84 -43.05 12.08
CA GLY A 1079 -30.65 -43.09 13.30
C GLY A 1079 -30.86 -41.73 13.99
N GLY A 1080 -30.17 -40.68 13.55
CA GLY A 1080 -30.31 -39.33 14.07
C GLY A 1080 -29.49 -39.02 15.33
N GLY A 1081 -28.66 -39.91 15.86
CA GLY A 1081 -27.88 -39.67 17.08
C GLY A 1081 -26.94 -38.45 16.98
N VAL A 1082 -26.74 -37.73 18.08
CA VAL A 1082 -25.92 -36.49 18.09
C VAL A 1082 -24.46 -36.70 17.67
N ASN A 1083 -23.95 -37.93 17.81
CA ASN A 1083 -22.60 -38.34 17.39
C ASN A 1083 -22.59 -39.23 16.12
N ASP A 1084 -23.74 -39.53 15.52
CA ASP A 1084 -23.81 -40.39 14.33
C ASP A 1084 -23.21 -39.68 13.10
N THR A 1085 -22.60 -40.45 12.20
CA THR A 1085 -22.00 -39.94 10.96
C THR A 1085 -22.51 -40.71 9.73
N PRO A 1086 -22.60 -40.08 8.54
CA PRO A 1086 -22.33 -38.66 8.25
C PRO A 1086 -23.37 -37.72 8.87
N ARG A 1087 -23.02 -36.44 9.02
CA ARG A 1087 -23.93 -35.40 9.52
C ARG A 1087 -24.84 -34.86 8.42
N ALA A 1088 -25.89 -34.13 8.78
CA ALA A 1088 -26.82 -33.53 7.82
C ALA A 1088 -26.12 -32.56 6.85
N ALA A 1089 -25.37 -31.60 7.40
CA ALA A 1089 -24.52 -30.68 6.66
C ALA A 1089 -23.10 -30.68 7.25
N ASN A 1090 -22.09 -30.86 6.40
CA ASN A 1090 -20.70 -30.99 6.82
C ASN A 1090 -19.76 -30.13 5.97
N PHE A 1091 -19.30 -29.02 6.55
CA PHE A 1091 -18.26 -28.17 5.98
C PHE A 1091 -16.91 -28.51 6.62
N GLU A 1092 -15.89 -28.78 5.81
CA GLU A 1092 -14.56 -29.16 6.29
C GLU A 1092 -13.64 -27.94 6.53
N LYS A 1093 -12.38 -28.24 6.87
CA LYS A 1093 -11.35 -27.25 7.24
C LYS A 1093 -11.22 -26.15 6.18
N GLY A 1094 -11.39 -24.90 6.59
CA GLY A 1094 -11.23 -23.72 5.75
C GLY A 1094 -12.37 -23.45 4.76
N ALA A 1095 -13.48 -24.19 4.81
CA ALA A 1095 -14.64 -23.94 3.95
C ALA A 1095 -15.29 -22.58 4.25
N LEU A 1096 -15.90 -21.97 3.24
CA LEU A 1096 -16.50 -20.64 3.29
C LEU A 1096 -17.99 -20.73 2.94
N LEU A 1097 -18.85 -20.32 3.86
CA LEU A 1097 -20.30 -20.30 3.70
C LEU A 1097 -20.78 -18.86 3.76
N PHE A 1098 -21.13 -18.28 2.61
CA PHE A 1098 -21.80 -16.99 2.46
C PHE A 1098 -23.24 -17.24 2.02
N ALA A 1099 -24.01 -17.87 2.92
CA ALA A 1099 -25.39 -18.30 2.70
C ALA A 1099 -26.06 -18.65 4.03
N ASN A 1100 -27.38 -18.66 4.03
CA ASN A 1100 -28.22 -19.09 5.14
C ASN A 1100 -28.52 -20.59 5.05
N LEU A 1101 -28.54 -21.29 6.19
CA LEU A 1101 -28.71 -22.75 6.21
C LEU A 1101 -29.68 -23.20 7.31
N TYR A 1102 -30.62 -24.07 6.95
CA TYR A 1102 -31.60 -24.66 7.86
C TYR A 1102 -31.53 -26.19 7.81
N ALA A 1103 -31.21 -26.83 8.93
CA ALA A 1103 -31.09 -28.30 9.07
C ALA A 1103 -31.78 -28.82 10.35
N PRO A 1104 -33.12 -28.85 10.42
CA PRO A 1104 -33.88 -29.11 11.66
C PRO A 1104 -33.74 -30.54 12.20
N ASN A 1105 -33.26 -31.49 11.38
CA ASN A 1105 -33.27 -32.92 11.70
C ASN A 1105 -31.89 -33.48 12.14
N GLY A 1106 -30.82 -32.69 12.07
CA GLY A 1106 -29.45 -33.17 12.31
C GLY A 1106 -28.43 -32.06 12.60
N THR A 1107 -27.15 -32.45 12.58
CA THR A 1107 -26.03 -31.55 12.92
C THR A 1107 -25.49 -30.83 11.68
N VAL A 1108 -25.19 -29.54 11.86
CA VAL A 1108 -24.36 -28.74 10.96
C VAL A 1108 -22.94 -28.66 11.53
N LYS A 1109 -21.92 -29.06 10.76
CA LYS A 1109 -20.50 -28.92 11.16
C LYS A 1109 -19.85 -27.75 10.43
N LEU A 1110 -19.23 -26.85 11.17
CA LEU A 1110 -18.26 -25.89 10.63
C LEU A 1110 -16.83 -26.34 10.96
N GLY A 1111 -16.04 -26.63 9.93
CA GLY A 1111 -14.67 -27.15 10.05
C GLY A 1111 -13.65 -26.15 10.59
N GLN A 1112 -12.44 -26.61 10.90
CA GLN A 1112 -11.39 -25.76 11.48
C GLN A 1112 -11.06 -24.61 10.52
N LYS A 1113 -11.01 -23.35 10.99
CA LYS A 1113 -10.83 -22.16 10.13
C LYS A 1113 -11.95 -21.93 9.08
N ALA A 1114 -13.14 -22.50 9.24
CA ALA A 1114 -14.28 -22.14 8.40
C ALA A 1114 -14.75 -20.69 8.68
N LYS A 1115 -15.34 -20.02 7.68
CA LYS A 1115 -16.06 -18.75 7.85
C LYS A 1115 -17.54 -18.96 7.55
N LEU A 1116 -18.40 -18.44 8.43
CA LEU A 1116 -19.82 -18.21 8.18
C LEU A 1116 -20.05 -16.70 7.99
N VAL A 1117 -20.80 -16.36 6.94
CA VAL A 1117 -21.53 -15.11 6.77
C VAL A 1117 -22.95 -15.51 6.39
N GLY A 1118 -23.91 -15.19 7.26
CA GLY A 1118 -25.27 -15.75 7.20
C GLY A 1118 -25.69 -16.37 8.53
N ALA A 1119 -26.92 -16.86 8.64
CA ALA A 1119 -27.43 -17.53 9.84
C ALA A 1119 -27.58 -19.06 9.64
N ILE A 1120 -27.34 -19.82 10.72
CA ILE A 1120 -27.59 -21.26 10.77
C ILE A 1120 -28.72 -21.56 11.76
N ILE A 1121 -29.77 -22.20 11.26
CA ILE A 1121 -30.79 -22.86 12.08
C ILE A 1121 -30.58 -24.37 11.98
N ALA A 1122 -30.46 -25.08 13.10
CA ALA A 1122 -30.24 -26.53 13.07
C ALA A 1122 -30.86 -27.25 14.27
N ARG A 1123 -30.78 -28.58 14.25
CA ARG A 1123 -30.93 -29.34 15.50
C ARG A 1123 -29.70 -29.16 16.39
N ASP A 1124 -28.52 -29.37 15.81
CA ASP A 1124 -27.24 -29.26 16.49
C ASP A 1124 -26.24 -28.45 15.64
N ILE A 1125 -25.46 -27.56 16.25
CA ILE A 1125 -24.42 -26.78 15.56
C ILE A 1125 -23.06 -27.05 16.19
N ASP A 1126 -22.13 -27.63 15.43
CA ASP A 1126 -20.84 -28.10 15.92
C ASP A 1126 -19.67 -27.38 15.24
N CYS A 1127 -19.21 -26.30 15.85
CA CYS A 1127 -18.11 -25.46 15.34
C CYS A 1127 -16.75 -25.96 15.83
N ALA A 1128 -15.83 -26.19 14.90
CA ALA A 1128 -14.45 -26.58 15.19
C ALA A 1128 -13.64 -25.38 15.75
N LYS A 1129 -12.30 -25.51 15.79
CA LYS A 1129 -11.42 -24.43 16.28
C LYS A 1129 -11.23 -23.33 15.24
N ARG A 1130 -11.11 -22.07 15.67
CA ARG A 1130 -10.85 -20.90 14.79
C ARG A 1130 -11.93 -20.65 13.73
N VAL A 1131 -13.19 -20.93 14.03
CA VAL A 1131 -14.31 -20.55 13.16
C VAL A 1131 -14.60 -19.05 13.35
N LYS A 1132 -14.88 -18.33 12.26
CA LYS A 1132 -15.32 -16.92 12.29
C LYS A 1132 -16.78 -16.83 11.83
N ILE A 1133 -17.60 -16.08 12.55
CA ILE A 1133 -19.07 -16.04 12.38
C ILE A 1133 -19.56 -14.59 12.31
N HIS A 1134 -20.28 -14.24 11.25
CA HIS A 1134 -20.94 -12.94 11.06
C HIS A 1134 -22.39 -13.12 10.62
N LEU A 1135 -23.29 -12.26 11.10
CA LEU A 1135 -24.72 -12.27 10.78
C LEU A 1135 -25.02 -11.62 9.41
N GLU A 1136 -25.62 -12.39 8.50
CA GLU A 1136 -26.37 -11.90 7.33
C GLU A 1136 -27.64 -12.76 7.18
N SER A 1137 -28.57 -12.68 8.14
CA SER A 1137 -29.73 -13.59 8.20
C SER A 1137 -30.72 -13.40 7.03
N ALA A 1138 -31.20 -14.52 6.50
CA ALA A 1138 -32.36 -14.61 5.61
C ALA A 1138 -33.69 -14.76 6.37
N TRP A 1139 -33.63 -14.98 7.69
CA TRP A 1139 -34.73 -15.55 8.48
C TRP A 1139 -35.56 -14.51 9.27
N MET A 1140 -35.59 -13.28 8.78
CA MET A 1140 -36.59 -12.28 9.15
C MET A 1140 -37.97 -12.83 8.77
N GLN A 1141 -38.95 -12.83 9.68
CA GLN A 1141 -40.19 -13.61 9.50
C GLN A 1141 -41.17 -13.06 8.45
N HIS A 1142 -41.04 -13.50 7.19
CA HIS A 1142 -42.22 -13.94 6.45
C HIS A 1142 -41.93 -15.01 5.37
N GLU A 1143 -42.89 -15.91 5.13
CA GLU A 1143 -42.82 -16.89 4.04
C GLU A 1143 -42.93 -16.23 2.65
N PHE A 1144 -42.24 -16.81 1.67
CA PHE A 1144 -42.36 -16.45 0.25
C PHE A 1144 -43.83 -16.52 -0.21
N VAL A 1145 -44.39 -15.38 -0.64
CA VAL A 1145 -45.73 -15.33 -1.23
C VAL A 1145 -45.80 -16.25 -2.45
N SER A 1146 -46.84 -17.09 -2.49
CA SER A 1146 -46.94 -18.22 -3.42
C SER A 1146 -47.23 -17.82 -4.87
N GLY A 1147 -46.16 -17.50 -5.61
CA GLY A 1147 -46.15 -17.39 -7.06
C GLY A 1147 -45.43 -16.14 -7.57
N LEU A 1148 -44.34 -16.35 -8.32
CA LEU A 1148 -43.56 -15.31 -9.00
C LEU A 1148 -44.41 -14.51 -10.01
N PRO A 1149 -44.53 -13.17 -9.88
CA PRO A 1149 -44.90 -12.26 -10.95
C PRO A 1149 -43.64 -11.60 -11.52
N LYS A 1150 -43.48 -11.58 -12.85
CA LYS A 1150 -42.35 -10.89 -13.49
C LYS A 1150 -42.45 -9.37 -13.31
N LEU A 1151 -41.44 -8.75 -12.70
CA LEU A 1151 -41.16 -7.33 -12.91
C LEU A 1151 -40.32 -7.14 -14.17
N SER A 1152 -40.97 -7.25 -15.34
CA SER A 1152 -40.37 -6.89 -16.63
C SER A 1152 -40.72 -5.44 -16.99
N GLY A 1153 -39.79 -4.50 -16.82
CA GLY A 1153 -40.04 -3.10 -17.19
C GLY A 1153 -38.93 -2.09 -16.90
N THR A 1154 -38.05 -1.88 -17.89
CA THR A 1154 -37.26 -0.63 -18.12
C THR A 1154 -36.44 -0.03 -16.97
N THR A 1155 -35.11 -0.16 -17.09
CA THR A 1155 -34.06 0.62 -16.42
C THR A 1155 -34.22 2.14 -16.54
N PRO A 1156 -33.77 2.88 -15.52
CA PRO A 1156 -32.75 3.92 -15.68
C PRO A 1156 -31.35 3.34 -15.49
N GLN A 1157 -30.34 3.86 -16.20
CA GLN A 1157 -28.95 3.44 -16.03
C GLN A 1157 -28.29 4.20 -14.87
N VAL A 1158 -27.61 3.47 -13.98
CA VAL A 1158 -26.72 3.97 -12.93
C VAL A 1158 -25.44 3.10 -12.97
N PRO A 1159 -24.24 3.67 -12.85
CA PRO A 1159 -22.99 2.95 -13.16
C PRO A 1159 -22.44 2.14 -11.99
N GLY A 1160 -21.60 1.14 -12.29
CA GLY A 1160 -20.95 0.31 -11.26
C GLY A 1160 -20.14 -0.87 -11.80
N ASP A 1161 -19.06 -0.61 -12.53
CA ASP A 1161 -18.06 -1.65 -12.85
C ASP A 1161 -17.16 -1.85 -11.60
N VAL A 1162 -17.67 -2.54 -10.59
CA VAL A 1162 -16.99 -2.73 -9.29
C VAL A 1162 -16.22 -4.05 -9.23
N GLY A 1163 -14.91 -3.95 -9.10
CA GLY A 1163 -14.07 -5.05 -8.61
C GLY A 1163 -13.91 -6.23 -9.57
N ARG A 1164 -13.25 -6.01 -10.71
CA ARG A 1164 -12.33 -7.06 -11.19
C ARG A 1164 -11.32 -7.31 -10.07
N GLU A 1165 -11.08 -8.57 -9.68
CA GLU A 1165 -9.82 -8.88 -9.01
C GLU A 1165 -8.70 -8.43 -9.94
N GLN A 1166 -7.89 -7.47 -9.48
CA GLN A 1166 -6.82 -6.92 -10.30
C GLN A 1166 -5.82 -8.03 -10.58
N LEU A 1167 -5.83 -8.55 -11.82
CA LEU A 1167 -4.86 -9.54 -12.29
C LEU A 1167 -3.46 -8.97 -12.03
N ALA A 1168 -2.78 -9.51 -11.03
CA ALA A 1168 -1.48 -9.01 -10.63
C ALA A 1168 -0.54 -9.06 -11.83
N THR A 1169 0.12 -7.95 -12.15
CA THR A 1169 0.99 -7.84 -13.31
C THR A 1169 2.42 -8.31 -13.01
N ALA A 1170 2.80 -8.33 -11.74
CA ALA A 1170 4.12 -8.73 -11.23
C ALA A 1170 4.01 -9.65 -10.01
N TYR A 1171 5.13 -10.28 -9.66
CA TYR A 1171 5.32 -10.98 -8.39
C TYR A 1171 5.77 -9.99 -7.31
N THR A 1172 5.17 -10.08 -6.12
CA THR A 1172 5.48 -9.17 -5.00
C THR A 1172 5.45 -9.91 -3.67
N LEU A 1173 6.43 -9.71 -2.80
CA LEU A 1173 6.30 -9.95 -1.36
C LEU A 1173 6.11 -8.59 -0.67
N GLU A 1174 5.02 -8.40 0.07
CA GLU A 1174 4.74 -7.17 0.82
C GLU A 1174 5.50 -7.15 2.16
N PRO A 1175 5.64 -5.98 2.81
CA PRO A 1175 5.98 -5.90 4.22
C PRO A 1175 5.01 -6.74 5.08
N ASN A 1176 5.49 -7.20 6.23
CA ASN A 1176 4.66 -7.89 7.20
C ASN A 1176 4.05 -6.87 8.17
N PHE A 1177 2.81 -7.08 8.59
CA PHE A 1177 2.10 -6.17 9.47
C PHE A 1177 1.37 -6.90 10.61
N PRO A 1178 1.35 -6.39 11.86
CA PRO A 1178 2.23 -5.31 12.35
C PRO A 1178 3.72 -5.72 12.27
N ASN A 1179 4.60 -4.73 12.35
CA ASN A 1179 6.05 -4.90 12.48
C ASN A 1179 6.62 -3.65 13.18
N PRO A 1180 7.27 -3.75 14.36
CA PRO A 1180 7.44 -4.94 15.19
C PRO A 1180 6.10 -5.57 15.63
N PHE A 1181 6.12 -6.84 16.05
CA PHE A 1181 4.91 -7.59 16.36
C PHE A 1181 5.02 -8.46 17.62
N ASN A 1182 3.90 -8.65 18.32
CA ASN A 1182 3.81 -9.49 19.52
C ASN A 1182 2.46 -10.24 19.57
N PRO A 1183 2.41 -11.58 19.48
CA PRO A 1183 3.44 -12.50 18.97
C PRO A 1183 3.23 -12.86 17.49
N SER A 1184 2.25 -12.27 16.79
CA SER A 1184 1.87 -12.63 15.41
C SER A 1184 1.85 -11.48 14.41
N THR A 1185 2.20 -11.78 13.16
CA THR A 1185 2.26 -10.84 12.02
C THR A 1185 1.71 -11.51 10.74
N TYR A 1186 1.07 -10.72 9.89
CA TYR A 1186 0.60 -11.10 8.56
C TYR A 1186 1.71 -10.84 7.54
N ILE A 1187 2.05 -11.82 6.71
CA ILE A 1187 2.93 -11.69 5.54
C ILE A 1187 2.05 -11.82 4.30
N ARG A 1188 2.02 -10.80 3.44
CA ARG A 1188 1.23 -10.79 2.20
C ARG A 1188 2.13 -10.87 0.96
N PHE A 1189 1.63 -11.47 -0.12
CA PHE A 1189 2.33 -11.58 -1.39
C PHE A 1189 1.35 -11.67 -2.57
N LEU A 1190 1.74 -11.14 -3.72
CA LEU A 1190 0.99 -11.22 -4.98
C LEU A 1190 1.70 -12.16 -5.95
N LEU A 1191 0.89 -12.91 -6.70
CA LEU A 1191 1.33 -13.78 -7.78
C LEU A 1191 0.60 -13.38 -9.08
N PRO A 1192 1.32 -13.10 -10.19
CA PRO A 1192 0.70 -12.78 -11.46
C PRO A 1192 0.20 -14.03 -12.20
N ARG A 1193 0.63 -15.23 -11.74
CA ARG A 1193 0.37 -16.53 -12.35
C ARG A 1193 0.36 -17.64 -11.28
N PRO A 1194 -0.36 -18.75 -11.51
CA PRO A 1194 -0.27 -19.94 -10.67
C PRO A 1194 1.18 -20.37 -10.43
N SER A 1195 1.58 -20.49 -9.16
CA SER A 1195 2.97 -20.66 -8.77
C SER A 1195 3.16 -21.69 -7.66
N GLU A 1196 4.28 -22.42 -7.68
CA GLU A 1196 4.77 -23.18 -6.54
C GLU A 1196 5.47 -22.25 -5.56
N VAL A 1197 4.90 -22.08 -4.36
CA VAL A 1197 5.34 -21.11 -3.36
C VAL A 1197 6.03 -21.79 -2.18
N GLN A 1198 7.19 -21.25 -1.79
CA GLN A 1198 7.87 -21.58 -0.55
C GLN A 1198 8.07 -20.29 0.26
N LEU A 1199 7.43 -20.17 1.42
CA LEU A 1199 7.61 -19.05 2.35
C LEU A 1199 8.25 -19.58 3.64
N ARG A 1200 9.46 -19.12 3.94
CA ARG A 1200 10.29 -19.63 5.05
C ARG A 1200 10.80 -18.51 5.94
N ILE A 1201 10.79 -18.77 7.25
CA ILE A 1201 11.31 -17.90 8.29
C ILE A 1201 12.71 -18.33 8.70
N TYR A 1202 13.62 -17.38 8.81
CA TYR A 1202 15.01 -17.56 9.22
C TYR A 1202 15.36 -16.61 10.37
N ASN A 1203 16.32 -16.98 11.21
CA ASN A 1203 16.93 -16.04 12.17
C ASN A 1203 18.13 -15.29 11.55
N VAL A 1204 18.72 -14.36 12.29
CA VAL A 1204 19.92 -13.59 11.88
C VAL A 1204 21.17 -14.44 11.54
N ARG A 1205 21.18 -15.74 11.82
CA ARG A 1205 22.25 -16.68 11.44
C ARG A 1205 21.93 -17.47 10.18
N GLY A 1206 20.87 -17.10 9.45
CA GLY A 1206 20.38 -17.83 8.27
C GLY A 1206 19.80 -19.21 8.60
N GLN A 1207 19.57 -19.54 9.88
CA GLN A 1207 19.02 -20.83 10.28
C GLN A 1207 17.50 -20.82 10.04
N LEU A 1208 16.99 -21.85 9.35
CA LEU A 1208 15.56 -22.04 9.15
C LEU A 1208 14.86 -22.23 10.50
N ILE A 1209 13.94 -21.32 10.82
CA ILE A 1209 13.11 -21.33 12.01
C ILE A 1209 11.77 -22.01 11.72
N ARG A 1210 11.17 -21.73 10.56
CA ARG A 1210 9.86 -22.27 10.19
C ARG A 1210 9.62 -22.28 8.69
N THR A 1211 8.93 -23.30 8.18
CA THR A 1211 8.29 -23.23 6.86
C THR A 1211 6.80 -22.87 7.02
N LEU A 1212 6.39 -21.70 6.52
CA LEU A 1212 4.99 -21.26 6.54
C LEU A 1212 4.21 -21.77 5.33
N ILE A 1213 4.86 -21.81 4.17
CA ILE A 1213 4.28 -22.27 2.90
C ILE A 1213 5.31 -23.17 2.20
N ALA A 1214 4.82 -24.27 1.62
CA ALA A 1214 5.53 -25.12 0.66
C ALA A 1214 4.48 -25.83 -0.23
N GLU A 1215 3.61 -25.06 -0.88
CA GLU A 1215 2.50 -25.56 -1.69
C GLU A 1215 2.21 -24.63 -2.89
N ARG A 1216 1.32 -25.04 -3.79
CA ARG A 1216 0.93 -24.25 -4.97
C ARG A 1216 -0.19 -23.26 -4.63
N TYR A 1217 -0.04 -22.03 -5.11
CA TYR A 1217 -1.00 -20.94 -5.01
C TYR A 1217 -1.43 -20.48 -6.42
N PRO A 1218 -2.68 -20.01 -6.62
CA PRO A 1218 -3.12 -19.40 -7.88
C PRO A 1218 -2.54 -17.98 -8.03
N GLU A 1219 -2.81 -17.33 -9.15
CA GLU A 1219 -2.67 -15.88 -9.29
C GLU A 1219 -3.50 -15.11 -8.23
N GLY A 1220 -3.23 -13.83 -8.05
CA GLY A 1220 -3.89 -12.95 -7.08
C GLY A 1220 -3.08 -12.67 -5.82
N SER A 1221 -3.76 -12.14 -4.79
CA SER A 1221 -3.19 -11.63 -3.53
C SER A 1221 -3.41 -12.61 -2.37
N HIS A 1222 -2.35 -12.95 -1.65
CA HIS A 1222 -2.32 -14.03 -0.65
C HIS A 1222 -1.70 -13.59 0.68
N THR A 1223 -2.33 -13.93 1.81
CA THR A 1223 -1.86 -13.52 3.15
C THR A 1223 -1.69 -14.72 4.08
N VAL A 1224 -0.55 -14.81 4.77
CA VAL A 1224 -0.19 -15.91 5.68
C VAL A 1224 0.40 -15.38 6.99
N ILE A 1225 -0.04 -15.95 8.12
CA ILE A 1225 0.32 -15.49 9.47
C ILE A 1225 1.50 -16.28 10.03
N TRP A 1226 2.51 -15.60 10.58
CA TRP A 1226 3.44 -16.17 11.55
C TRP A 1226 3.02 -15.81 12.98
N ASP A 1227 3.22 -16.71 13.93
CA ASP A 1227 2.85 -16.57 15.36
C ASP A 1227 4.07 -16.60 16.30
N GLY A 1228 5.25 -16.25 15.78
CA GLY A 1228 6.50 -16.15 16.54
C GLY A 1228 6.95 -17.50 17.12
N ARG A 1229 6.65 -18.61 16.42
CA ARG A 1229 7.01 -19.98 16.81
C ARG A 1229 7.76 -20.72 15.71
N ASP A 1230 8.67 -21.61 16.08
CA ASP A 1230 9.39 -22.49 15.17
C ASP A 1230 8.53 -23.65 14.61
N ASP A 1231 9.10 -24.49 13.74
CA ASP A 1231 8.47 -25.71 13.22
C ASP A 1231 8.13 -26.75 14.34
N ALA A 1232 8.74 -26.66 15.52
CA ALA A 1232 8.42 -27.46 16.70
C ALA A 1232 7.31 -26.83 17.59
N GLY A 1233 6.73 -25.71 17.14
CA GLY A 1233 5.69 -24.96 17.84
C GLY A 1233 6.17 -24.20 19.08
N GLN A 1234 7.48 -24.14 19.34
CA GLN A 1234 8.04 -23.45 20.49
C GLN A 1234 8.16 -21.94 20.23
N PRO A 1235 7.91 -21.09 21.23
CA PRO A 1235 8.11 -19.64 21.10
C PRO A 1235 9.59 -19.32 20.88
N VAL A 1236 9.92 -18.67 19.76
CA VAL A 1236 11.30 -18.19 19.51
C VAL A 1236 11.57 -16.87 20.23
N ALA A 1237 12.84 -16.55 20.51
CA ALA A 1237 13.21 -15.36 21.27
C ALA A 1237 12.85 -14.05 20.54
N SER A 1238 12.62 -12.97 21.30
CA SER A 1238 12.48 -11.62 20.75
C SER A 1238 13.74 -11.23 19.94
N GLY A 1239 13.57 -10.51 18.83
CA GLY A 1239 14.66 -10.12 17.93
C GLY A 1239 14.27 -10.15 16.45
N VAL A 1240 15.27 -9.97 15.58
CA VAL A 1240 15.11 -9.90 14.13
C VAL A 1240 15.05 -11.30 13.50
N TYR A 1241 14.11 -11.46 12.57
CA TYR A 1241 13.93 -12.62 11.71
C TYR A 1241 13.75 -12.16 10.26
N PHE A 1242 13.94 -13.08 9.32
CA PHE A 1242 13.75 -12.84 7.89
C PHE A 1242 12.71 -13.80 7.33
N TYR A 1243 11.87 -13.35 6.41
CA TYR A 1243 10.97 -14.20 5.63
C TYR A 1243 11.36 -14.15 4.16
N SER A 1244 11.60 -15.32 3.57
CA SER A 1244 11.96 -15.48 2.16
C SER A 1244 10.82 -16.18 1.42
N LEU A 1245 10.26 -15.51 0.42
CA LEU A 1245 9.32 -16.06 -0.55
C LEU A 1245 10.11 -16.53 -1.78
N ILE A 1246 9.84 -17.75 -2.23
CA ILE A 1246 10.23 -18.26 -3.54
C ILE A 1246 8.93 -18.63 -4.24
N ALA A 1247 8.67 -18.10 -5.44
CA ALA A 1247 7.49 -18.40 -6.24
C ALA A 1247 7.91 -18.78 -7.65
N ARG A 1248 7.68 -20.04 -8.04
CA ARG A 1248 8.00 -20.57 -9.38
C ARG A 1248 6.76 -20.68 -10.23
N ASP A 1249 6.76 -20.03 -11.39
CA ASP A 1249 5.68 -20.09 -12.39
C ASP A 1249 5.41 -21.56 -12.79
N LEU A 1250 4.16 -22.01 -12.69
CA LEU A 1250 3.78 -23.39 -13.02
C LEU A 1250 3.69 -23.66 -14.53
N ALA A 1251 3.53 -22.61 -15.35
CA ALA A 1251 3.55 -22.69 -16.80
C ALA A 1251 4.98 -22.56 -17.36
N ASN A 1252 5.84 -21.76 -16.72
CA ASN A 1252 7.25 -21.60 -17.07
C ASN A 1252 8.19 -21.85 -15.87
N PRO A 1253 8.50 -23.11 -15.50
CA PRO A 1253 9.29 -23.45 -14.30
C PRO A 1253 10.70 -22.86 -14.19
N GLY A 1254 11.25 -22.30 -15.27
CA GLY A 1254 12.49 -21.51 -15.24
C GLY A 1254 12.32 -20.13 -14.61
N ASN A 1255 11.13 -19.51 -14.76
CA ASN A 1255 10.80 -18.25 -14.11
C ASN A 1255 10.51 -18.50 -12.63
N THR A 1256 11.45 -18.11 -11.76
CA THR A 1256 11.34 -18.27 -10.31
C THR A 1256 11.62 -16.93 -9.62
N PHE A 1257 10.57 -16.25 -9.18
CA PHE A 1257 10.66 -15.08 -8.32
C PHE A 1257 11.21 -15.46 -6.95
N ARG A 1258 12.06 -14.61 -6.37
CA ARG A 1258 12.53 -14.73 -4.99
C ARG A 1258 12.72 -13.36 -4.34
N GLN A 1259 12.07 -13.14 -3.21
CA GLN A 1259 12.23 -11.92 -2.42
C GLN A 1259 12.37 -12.29 -0.93
N THR A 1260 13.15 -11.52 -0.18
CA THR A 1260 13.35 -11.72 1.26
C THR A 1260 13.22 -10.39 1.98
N ARG A 1261 12.55 -10.36 3.13
CA ARG A 1261 12.34 -9.15 3.95
C ARG A 1261 12.64 -9.41 5.44
N ARG A 1262 12.97 -8.35 6.19
CA ARG A 1262 13.18 -8.38 7.66
C ARG A 1262 11.87 -8.20 8.43
N MET A 1263 11.81 -8.74 9.65
CA MET A 1263 10.74 -8.51 10.63
C MET A 1263 11.25 -8.61 12.06
N MET A 1264 10.61 -7.91 13.00
CA MET A 1264 11.02 -7.87 14.42
C MET A 1264 9.94 -8.46 15.33
N LEU A 1265 10.25 -9.58 15.97
CA LEU A 1265 9.42 -10.16 17.02
C LEU A 1265 9.75 -9.49 18.36
N VAL A 1266 8.74 -8.92 19.01
CA VAL A 1266 8.79 -8.47 20.40
C VAL A 1266 7.93 -9.41 21.23
N ARG A 1267 8.38 -9.71 22.46
CA ARG A 1267 7.63 -10.42 23.51
C ARG A 1267 7.94 -9.83 24.86
#